data_AF-A0A6V7QE19-F1
#
_entry.id   AF-A0A6V7QE19-F1
#
_cell.length_a   1.000
_cell.length_b   1.000
_cell.length_c   1.000
_cell.angle_alpha   90.00
_cell.angle_beta   90.00
_cell.angle_gamma   90.00
#
_symmetry.space_group_name_H-M   'P 1'
#
loop_
_entity.id
_entity.type
_entity.pdbx_description
1 polymer ?
#
loop_
_entity_poly.entity_id
_entity_poly.type
_entity_poly.pdbx_seq_one_letter_code
_entity_poly.pdbx_strand_id
1 'polypeptide(L)'
;MSPPSHDPLLLSPPSRKSSWMRKLFLFAALVSVTGFAIVHLLFTFNSNQLSDLCTNSPKVASCSAIVSDAAVSAAAGDNISRPDPVRIFTAIVNKSLYQLDVAAAAVSDVRLRINELEQQSALSDCMQLMDLSRDRLAAVAGGAARCNARTWVSAVLTNYGTCRDGLRGSAKASVGPQLESLSALASAALAVLNAVSPVTDDDVVTLKKFPSWLSHRDRKILEGSAADGGIQADVIVAKDGSGKFATVQEAVDAAPGGEEQETKKNVMIVGDSMSATVITGSCNVVDGSTTFNSATLAAVGDGLILQDLKIENTAGPQKQQAVALRVGADQAVINRCSIDGYQDTLYAHSLRQFYRDSHISGTIDFIFGNAAVVIQNCQIIARKPLPNQENTITAQGREDPNQNTATSIQNCQVLPGPDLSPVKKAIPSYLGRPWKAYSKTVFMQSFIDDHIAPKGWLEWDGDFALKTLFYGEYQNRGPGAGTAGRVRWPGYHVITDPNVAKGFTVAVLIQGGSWLPGTVLIPTMSPPSHDPSSSLLPPERVVGCLSDLCTNSPDAASCSAIVSDAAVSASAGDNISRPDPVRIFTAIVNKSLYQLDVAAAAVSDVRLRINEPEQQSALSDCMQLIDLSRDRLAAVVGGAARFNARTWVSAVLTNYGTCRDGLRGSAKASVGPQLESLSALASAALAVLNAVSPVTDDDVVTLKKFPSWLSHRDRKILEGSAADGGIQADVIVAKDGSGKFATVQEAVDAAPDGGKSARYVIYVKKGVYMENVNIGSTKKNVMIVGDGMSATVITGSRNAVDGSTIFNSATLAAVGDGLILQDLKIENTAGPQKQQAVALRVSADEAVINRCSIDGYQDTLFAHSLRQFYRDSHISGTIDFIFATPP
;
A
#
# COMPACT_ATOMS: atom_id res chain seq x y z
N MET A 1 87.12 -41.50 -3.29
CA MET A 1 87.38 -42.25 -2.04
C MET A 1 86.17 -43.12 -1.78
N SER A 2 86.38 -44.43 -1.87
CA SER A 2 85.37 -45.47 -2.07
C SER A 2 84.64 -45.89 -0.78
N PRO A 3 83.39 -46.39 -0.88
CA PRO A 3 82.60 -46.95 0.23
C PRO A 3 82.92 -48.46 0.43
N PRO A 4 82.46 -49.10 1.54
CA PRO A 4 81.36 -50.10 1.45
C PRO A 4 80.55 -50.21 2.80
N SER A 5 79.27 -50.62 2.91
CA SER A 5 78.57 -51.92 2.76
C SER A 5 77.77 -52.29 4.04
N HIS A 6 76.45 -52.46 3.88
CA HIS A 6 75.51 -53.53 4.33
C HIS A 6 75.64 -54.33 5.66
N ASP A 7 74.53 -54.23 6.45
CA ASP A 7 73.70 -55.30 7.11
C ASP A 7 74.29 -56.24 8.21
N PRO A 8 73.52 -57.01 9.05
CA PRO A 8 72.04 -57.18 9.21
C PRO A 8 71.47 -57.41 10.68
N LEU A 9 70.11 -57.37 10.79
CA LEU A 9 69.14 -58.27 11.51
C LEU A 9 69.14 -58.56 13.04
N LEU A 10 67.97 -58.28 13.69
CA LEU A 10 67.05 -59.18 14.46
C LEU A 10 66.52 -58.69 15.87
N LEU A 11 65.18 -58.53 15.92
CA LEU A 11 64.17 -58.90 16.96
C LEU A 11 64.53 -58.80 18.46
N SER A 12 63.84 -58.02 19.31
CA SER A 12 62.47 -58.24 19.88
C SER A 12 62.25 -57.30 21.12
N PRO A 13 61.10 -57.27 21.86
CA PRO A 13 59.83 -56.60 21.52
C PRO A 13 59.37 -55.63 22.70
N PRO A 14 58.09 -55.30 22.98
CA PRO A 14 57.66 -53.89 23.13
C PRO A 14 57.10 -53.50 24.52
N SER A 15 56.96 -52.20 24.84
CA SER A 15 55.83 -51.78 25.69
C SER A 15 55.36 -50.33 25.47
N ARG A 16 54.06 -50.26 25.12
CA ARG A 16 53.03 -49.25 25.42
C ARG A 16 53.47 -47.83 25.82
N LYS A 17 53.34 -46.89 24.89
CA LYS A 17 52.73 -45.55 25.08
C LYS A 17 52.50 -44.85 23.73
N SER A 18 51.68 -45.44 22.85
CA SER A 18 51.24 -44.79 21.60
C SER A 18 49.80 -45.22 21.25
N SER A 19 48.90 -45.16 22.23
CA SER A 19 47.47 -45.44 22.02
C SER A 19 46.64 -44.15 21.98
N TRP A 20 47.10 -43.07 22.61
CA TRP A 20 46.31 -41.84 22.74
C TRP A 20 46.40 -40.92 21.50
N MET A 21 47.60 -40.67 20.97
CA MET A 21 47.76 -39.78 19.80
C MET A 21 47.22 -40.39 18.49
N ARG A 22 47.34 -41.71 18.29
CA ARG A 22 46.71 -42.38 17.13
C ARG A 22 45.19 -42.39 17.21
N LYS A 23 44.63 -42.53 18.42
CA LYS A 23 43.18 -42.40 18.64
C LYS A 23 42.72 -40.97 18.42
N LEU A 24 43.48 -39.94 18.81
CA LEU A 24 43.12 -38.54 18.60
C LEU A 24 43.12 -38.15 17.10
N PHE A 25 44.12 -38.60 16.33
CA PHE A 25 44.16 -38.37 14.88
C PHE A 25 43.10 -39.17 14.11
N LEU A 26 42.83 -40.41 14.52
CA LEU A 26 41.72 -41.19 13.94
C LEU A 26 40.36 -40.62 14.35
N PHE A 27 40.19 -40.06 15.56
CA PHE A 27 38.96 -39.38 15.96
C PHE A 27 38.79 -38.04 15.24
N ALA A 28 39.85 -37.26 15.04
CA ALA A 28 39.76 -36.00 14.29
C ALA A 28 39.49 -36.22 12.80
N ALA A 29 40.07 -37.27 12.20
CA ALA A 29 39.78 -37.67 10.83
C ALA A 29 38.40 -38.35 10.71
N LEU A 30 37.94 -39.12 11.70
CA LEU A 30 36.57 -39.63 11.71
C LEU A 30 35.57 -38.51 11.93
N VAL A 31 35.83 -37.52 12.78
CA VAL A 31 34.92 -36.39 13.06
C VAL A 31 34.89 -35.40 11.90
N SER A 32 35.99 -35.23 11.14
CA SER A 32 35.96 -34.45 9.90
C SER A 32 35.25 -35.21 8.77
N VAL A 33 35.47 -36.52 8.61
CA VAL A 33 34.84 -37.33 7.55
C VAL A 33 33.38 -37.68 7.88
N THR A 34 33.01 -37.90 9.14
CA THR A 34 31.61 -38.09 9.58
C THR A 34 30.89 -36.76 9.75
N GLY A 35 31.56 -35.66 10.08
CA GLY A 35 30.99 -34.31 10.01
C GLY A 35 30.66 -33.92 8.57
N PHE A 36 31.58 -34.14 7.62
CA PHE A 36 31.32 -33.90 6.20
C PHE A 36 30.30 -34.90 5.61
N ALA A 37 30.32 -36.16 6.03
CA ALA A 37 29.38 -37.18 5.55
C ALA A 37 27.98 -37.06 6.17
N ILE A 38 27.82 -36.58 7.41
CA ILE A 38 26.51 -36.33 8.05
C ILE A 38 25.92 -35.01 7.52
N VAL A 39 26.75 -33.99 7.26
CA VAL A 39 26.31 -32.81 6.51
C VAL A 39 25.95 -33.19 5.07
N HIS A 40 26.70 -34.07 4.39
CA HIS A 40 26.29 -34.57 3.07
C HIS A 40 25.06 -35.50 3.11
N LEU A 41 24.88 -36.37 4.12
CA LEU A 41 23.74 -37.29 4.24
C LEU A 41 22.45 -36.60 4.69
N LEU A 42 22.54 -35.54 5.49
CA LEU A 42 21.38 -34.70 5.82
C LEU A 42 20.95 -33.82 4.63
N PHE A 43 21.85 -33.57 3.67
CA PHE A 43 21.58 -32.76 2.48
C PHE A 43 21.16 -33.56 1.22
N THR A 44 21.35 -34.89 1.17
CA THR A 44 20.89 -35.70 0.03
C THR A 44 19.39 -36.02 0.04
N PHE A 45 18.65 -35.64 1.08
CA PHE A 45 17.21 -35.92 1.21
C PHE A 45 16.26 -34.79 0.79
N ASN A 46 16.74 -33.70 0.17
CA ASN A 46 15.86 -32.56 -0.16
C ASN A 46 16.13 -31.83 -1.50
N SER A 47 16.97 -32.39 -2.38
CA SER A 47 17.34 -31.75 -3.65
C SER A 47 16.16 -31.56 -4.62
N ASN A 48 15.16 -32.44 -4.58
CA ASN A 48 14.00 -32.39 -5.48
C ASN A 48 12.99 -31.27 -5.14
N GLN A 49 12.89 -30.85 -3.87
CA GLN A 49 11.97 -29.79 -3.45
C GLN A 49 12.55 -28.37 -3.60
N LEU A 50 13.88 -28.23 -3.47
CA LEU A 50 14.57 -26.95 -3.72
C LEU A 50 14.69 -26.67 -5.23
N SER A 51 14.82 -27.72 -6.06
CA SER A 51 14.79 -27.57 -7.52
C SER A 51 13.45 -27.05 -8.04
N ASP A 52 12.34 -27.35 -7.34
CA ASP A 52 11.00 -26.89 -7.75
C ASP A 52 10.91 -25.35 -7.76
N LEU A 53 11.63 -24.67 -6.85
CA LEU A 53 11.73 -23.20 -6.80
C LEU A 53 12.38 -22.60 -8.06
N CYS A 54 13.16 -23.39 -8.78
CA CYS A 54 13.93 -22.97 -9.95
C CYS A 54 13.34 -23.46 -11.28
N THR A 55 12.20 -24.17 -11.27
CA THR A 55 11.60 -24.79 -12.47
C THR A 55 11.34 -23.81 -13.60
N ASN A 56 10.95 -22.58 -13.27
CA ASN A 56 10.66 -21.52 -14.24
C ASN A 56 11.87 -20.63 -14.54
N SER A 57 13.06 -20.92 -13.98
CA SER A 57 14.28 -20.16 -14.27
C SER A 57 14.81 -20.49 -15.67
N PRO A 58 15.25 -19.50 -16.46
CA PRO A 58 15.87 -19.76 -17.75
C PRO A 58 17.23 -20.49 -17.62
N LYS A 59 17.84 -20.47 -16.42
CA LYS A 59 19.10 -21.14 -16.10
C LYS A 59 18.94 -22.03 -14.86
N VAL A 60 18.11 -23.08 -14.97
CA VAL A 60 17.75 -23.99 -13.85
C VAL A 60 18.96 -24.45 -13.02
N ALA A 61 20.04 -24.93 -13.65
CA ALA A 61 21.22 -25.41 -12.94
C ALA A 61 21.91 -24.32 -12.09
N SER A 62 22.02 -23.10 -12.64
CA SER A 62 22.59 -21.95 -11.92
C SER A 62 21.68 -21.51 -10.77
N CYS A 63 20.37 -21.46 -11.00
CA CYS A 63 19.39 -21.14 -9.97
C CYS A 63 19.45 -22.14 -8.82
N SER A 64 19.43 -23.45 -9.13
CA SER A 64 19.50 -24.51 -8.12
C SER A 64 20.77 -24.45 -7.28
N ALA A 65 21.92 -24.12 -7.88
CA ALA A 65 23.17 -23.93 -7.15
C ALA A 65 23.09 -22.74 -6.17
N ILE A 66 22.54 -21.59 -6.62
CA ILE A 66 22.36 -20.40 -5.78
C ILE A 66 21.38 -20.65 -4.63
N VAL A 67 20.23 -21.27 -4.93
CA VAL A 67 19.20 -21.59 -3.94
C VAL A 67 19.73 -22.59 -2.91
N SER A 68 20.50 -23.58 -3.33
CA SER A 68 21.11 -24.56 -2.42
C SER A 68 22.12 -23.91 -1.47
N ASP A 69 22.98 -23.02 -1.98
CA ASP A 69 23.93 -22.27 -1.15
C ASP A 69 23.23 -21.32 -0.16
N ALA A 70 22.18 -20.62 -0.62
CA ALA A 70 21.36 -19.76 0.23
C ALA A 70 20.60 -20.53 1.31
N ALA A 71 20.15 -21.76 1.02
CA ALA A 71 19.48 -22.63 1.98
C ALA A 71 20.40 -23.03 3.16
N VAL A 72 21.71 -23.20 2.93
CA VAL A 72 22.69 -23.45 4.01
C VAL A 72 22.74 -22.26 4.97
N SER A 73 22.80 -21.05 4.41
CA SER A 73 22.82 -19.80 5.19
C SER A 73 21.49 -19.56 5.92
N ALA A 74 20.36 -19.93 5.30
CA ALA A 74 19.03 -19.83 5.87
C ALA A 74 18.79 -20.82 7.02
N ALA A 75 19.49 -21.95 7.07
CA ALA A 75 19.33 -22.99 8.09
C ALA A 75 20.20 -22.78 9.36
N ALA A 76 21.11 -21.81 9.37
CA ALA A 76 21.96 -21.52 10.53
C ALA A 76 21.12 -20.96 11.70
N GLY A 77 20.87 -21.78 12.72
CA GLY A 77 20.27 -21.35 14.01
C GLY A 77 19.05 -22.14 14.50
N ASP A 78 18.50 -23.07 13.70
CA ASP A 78 17.29 -23.82 14.07
C ASP A 78 17.44 -25.33 13.84
N ASN A 79 16.94 -26.15 14.77
CA ASN A 79 16.76 -27.61 14.62
C ASN A 79 15.60 -27.96 13.66
N ILE A 80 15.25 -27.07 12.72
CA ILE A 80 14.11 -27.23 11.81
C ILE A 80 14.59 -27.92 10.53
N SER A 81 13.89 -29.00 10.17
CA SER A 81 14.22 -29.92 9.07
C SER A 81 14.04 -29.33 7.65
N ARG A 82 13.64 -28.06 7.51
CA ARG A 82 13.31 -27.42 6.22
C ARG A 82 13.60 -25.91 6.24
N PRO A 83 14.42 -25.39 5.31
CA PRO A 83 14.61 -23.95 5.18
C PRO A 83 13.37 -23.29 4.56
N ASP A 84 12.87 -22.23 5.21
CA ASP A 84 11.76 -21.40 4.73
C ASP A 84 12.15 -20.66 3.43
N PRO A 85 11.36 -20.77 2.33
CA PRO A 85 11.61 -20.04 1.09
C PRO A 85 11.75 -18.51 1.25
N VAL A 86 11.11 -17.89 2.25
CA VAL A 86 11.28 -16.45 2.55
C VAL A 86 12.66 -16.17 3.13
N ARG A 87 13.21 -17.07 3.94
CA ARG A 87 14.60 -16.98 4.45
C ARG A 87 15.61 -17.24 3.35
N ILE A 88 15.34 -18.18 2.44
CA ILE A 88 16.16 -18.42 1.24
C ILE A 88 16.20 -17.16 0.37
N PHE A 89 15.05 -16.58 0.08
CA PHE A 89 14.96 -15.32 -0.69
C PHE A 89 15.76 -14.20 -0.03
N THR A 90 15.57 -13.97 1.27
CA THR A 90 16.31 -12.96 2.03
C THR A 90 17.82 -13.20 1.99
N ALA A 91 18.27 -14.46 2.09
CA ALA A 91 19.69 -14.81 1.98
C ALA A 91 20.27 -14.51 0.58
N ILE A 92 19.51 -14.78 -0.49
CA ILE A 92 19.91 -14.43 -1.86
C ILE A 92 20.01 -12.91 -2.03
N VAL A 93 19.05 -12.14 -1.51
CA VAL A 93 19.07 -10.67 -1.57
C VAL A 93 20.26 -10.09 -0.82
N ASN A 94 20.54 -10.57 0.40
CA ASN A 94 21.71 -10.13 1.18
C ASN A 94 23.03 -10.46 0.47
N LYS A 95 23.13 -11.65 -0.12
CA LYS A 95 24.29 -12.03 -0.95
C LYS A 95 24.44 -11.14 -2.18
N SER A 96 23.32 -10.75 -2.79
CA SER A 96 23.28 -9.83 -3.94
C SER A 96 23.80 -8.45 -3.57
N LEU A 97 23.41 -7.90 -2.41
CA LEU A 97 23.93 -6.62 -1.90
C LEU A 97 25.45 -6.66 -1.73
N TYR A 98 25.97 -7.70 -1.09
CA TYR A 98 27.42 -7.85 -0.91
C TYR A 98 28.18 -7.95 -2.24
N GLN A 99 27.70 -8.76 -3.19
CA GLN A 99 28.36 -8.88 -4.50
C GLN A 99 28.24 -7.60 -5.33
N LEU A 100 27.16 -6.82 -5.16
CA LEU A 100 26.95 -5.56 -5.85
C LEU A 100 28.00 -4.53 -5.43
N ASP A 101 28.32 -4.44 -4.13
CA ASP A 101 29.37 -3.53 -3.65
C ASP A 101 30.74 -3.87 -4.20
N VAL A 102 31.06 -5.17 -4.27
CA VAL A 102 32.31 -5.66 -4.89
C VAL A 102 32.37 -5.32 -6.38
N ALA A 103 31.27 -5.52 -7.10
CA ALA A 103 31.20 -5.20 -8.52
C ALA A 103 31.30 -3.68 -8.76
N ALA A 104 30.61 -2.86 -7.97
CA ALA A 104 30.65 -1.40 -8.09
C ALA A 104 32.07 -0.85 -7.88
N ALA A 105 32.81 -1.40 -6.91
CA ALA A 105 34.22 -1.06 -6.71
C ALA A 105 35.09 -1.42 -7.92
N ALA A 106 34.85 -2.58 -8.53
CA ALA A 106 35.56 -3.01 -9.74
C ALA A 106 35.23 -2.13 -10.96
N VAL A 107 33.97 -1.73 -11.15
CA VAL A 107 33.58 -0.77 -12.20
C VAL A 107 34.29 0.55 -12.03
N SER A 108 34.34 1.07 -10.80
CA SER A 108 35.03 2.32 -10.48
C SER A 108 36.52 2.26 -10.81
N ASP A 109 37.20 1.17 -10.43
CA ASP A 109 38.63 0.96 -10.74
C ASP A 109 38.88 0.85 -12.25
N VAL A 110 38.05 0.10 -12.98
CA VAL A 110 38.15 -0.02 -14.44
C VAL A 110 37.94 1.33 -15.13
N ARG A 111 36.99 2.14 -14.65
CA ARG A 111 36.73 3.49 -15.17
C ARG A 111 37.96 4.41 -15.04
N LEU A 112 38.70 4.31 -13.95
CA LEU A 112 39.92 5.11 -13.73
C LEU A 112 41.09 4.71 -14.64
N ARG A 113 41.08 3.48 -15.18
CA ARG A 113 42.17 2.94 -16.01
C ARG A 113 41.94 3.06 -17.51
N ILE A 114 40.70 3.26 -17.93
CA ILE A 114 40.31 3.34 -19.35
C ILE A 114 40.32 4.79 -19.81
N ASN A 115 41.01 5.05 -20.92
CA ASN A 115 41.15 6.41 -21.49
C ASN A 115 40.16 6.69 -22.63
N GLU A 116 39.41 5.69 -23.09
CA GLU A 116 38.40 5.87 -24.15
C GLU A 116 37.12 6.49 -23.57
N LEU A 117 36.78 7.71 -24.03
CA LEU A 117 35.64 8.48 -23.53
C LEU A 117 34.30 7.74 -23.67
N GLU A 118 34.07 7.01 -24.77
CA GLU A 118 32.86 6.20 -24.97
C GLU A 118 32.73 5.12 -23.89
N GLN A 119 33.83 4.43 -23.59
CA GLN A 119 33.86 3.40 -22.55
C GLN A 119 33.73 4.00 -21.14
N GLN A 120 34.30 5.18 -20.89
CA GLN A 120 34.13 5.90 -19.63
C GLN A 120 32.66 6.29 -19.40
N SER A 121 31.97 6.77 -20.43
CA SER A 121 30.54 7.08 -20.34
C SER A 121 29.73 5.83 -20.02
N ALA A 122 29.98 4.71 -20.72
CA ALA A 122 29.28 3.45 -20.46
C ALA A 122 29.53 2.91 -19.03
N LEU A 123 30.75 3.08 -18.49
CA LEU A 123 31.06 2.72 -17.11
C LEU A 123 30.36 3.63 -16.11
N SER A 124 30.20 4.93 -16.42
CA SER A 124 29.42 5.86 -15.60
C SER A 124 27.94 5.46 -15.54
N ASP A 125 27.36 5.07 -16.67
CA ASP A 125 25.98 4.56 -16.73
C ASP A 125 25.82 3.32 -15.88
N CYS A 126 26.81 2.42 -15.97
CA CYS A 126 26.82 1.20 -15.18
C CYS A 126 26.86 1.49 -13.67
N MET A 127 27.69 2.43 -13.22
CA MET A 127 27.74 2.83 -11.82
C MET A 127 26.38 3.36 -11.35
N GLN A 128 25.73 4.24 -12.14
CA GLN A 128 24.40 4.74 -11.81
C GLN A 128 23.36 3.60 -11.71
N LEU A 129 23.39 2.65 -12.64
CA LEU A 129 22.50 1.49 -12.63
C LEU A 129 22.74 0.58 -11.42
N MET A 130 24.00 0.42 -10.99
CA MET A 130 24.36 -0.34 -9.79
C MET A 130 23.88 0.34 -8.52
N ASP A 131 24.02 1.67 -8.40
CA ASP A 131 23.55 2.42 -7.25
C ASP A 131 22.02 2.33 -7.12
N LEU A 132 21.29 2.53 -8.22
CA LEU A 132 19.84 2.33 -8.26
C LEU A 132 19.45 0.89 -7.85
N SER A 133 20.22 -0.12 -8.29
CA SER A 133 19.97 -1.51 -7.90
C SER A 133 20.20 -1.76 -6.41
N ARG A 134 21.19 -1.09 -5.80
CA ARG A 134 21.48 -1.19 -4.36
C ARG A 134 20.29 -0.70 -3.55
N ASP A 135 19.76 0.47 -3.88
CA ASP A 135 18.60 1.05 -3.20
C ASP A 135 17.39 0.10 -3.23
N ARG A 136 17.13 -0.51 -4.40
CA ARG A 136 16.04 -1.49 -4.56
C ARG A 136 16.27 -2.74 -3.72
N LEU A 137 17.47 -3.33 -3.76
CA LEU A 137 17.78 -4.53 -2.99
C LEU A 137 17.75 -4.27 -1.48
N ALA A 138 18.25 -3.12 -1.02
CA ALA A 138 18.22 -2.73 0.39
C ALA A 138 16.78 -2.58 0.90
N ALA A 139 15.91 -1.95 0.10
CA ALA A 139 14.50 -1.80 0.44
C ALA A 139 13.74 -3.16 0.46
N VAL A 140 14.12 -4.12 -0.39
CA VAL A 140 13.62 -5.51 -0.33
C VAL A 140 14.10 -6.21 0.95
N ALA A 141 15.39 -6.08 1.30
CA ALA A 141 15.99 -6.73 2.46
C ALA A 141 15.40 -6.22 3.81
N GLY A 142 15.06 -4.93 3.89
CA GLY A 142 14.48 -4.30 5.08
C GLY A 142 13.03 -4.70 5.41
N GLY A 143 12.40 -5.60 4.63
CA GLY A 143 11.07 -6.15 4.91
C GLY A 143 9.89 -5.21 4.61
N ALA A 144 10.14 -3.92 4.40
CA ALA A 144 9.13 -2.88 4.12
C ALA A 144 8.39 -3.06 2.77
N ALA A 145 8.87 -3.94 1.88
CA ALA A 145 8.41 -3.99 0.49
C ALA A 145 8.30 -5.38 -0.12
N ARG A 146 7.93 -6.41 0.67
CA ARG A 146 7.74 -7.80 0.17
C ARG A 146 6.85 -7.90 -1.08
N CYS A 147 5.97 -6.94 -1.26
CA CYS A 147 4.96 -6.83 -2.32
C CYS A 147 5.47 -6.24 -3.62
N ASN A 148 6.40 -5.28 -3.51
CA ASN A 148 7.09 -4.71 -4.67
C ASN A 148 8.37 -5.51 -5.00
N ALA A 149 8.76 -6.49 -4.18
CA ALA A 149 9.97 -7.27 -4.35
C ALA A 149 10.11 -7.85 -5.76
N ARG A 150 9.03 -8.40 -6.34
CA ARG A 150 9.07 -8.91 -7.72
C ARG A 150 9.36 -7.79 -8.74
N THR A 151 8.70 -6.65 -8.63
CA THR A 151 8.89 -5.49 -9.51
C THR A 151 10.31 -4.92 -9.36
N TRP A 152 10.78 -4.75 -8.13
CA TRP A 152 12.08 -4.15 -7.82
C TRP A 152 13.24 -5.08 -8.19
N VAL A 153 13.15 -6.39 -7.90
CA VAL A 153 14.16 -7.36 -8.34
C VAL A 153 14.13 -7.50 -9.88
N SER A 154 12.96 -7.38 -10.53
CA SER A 154 12.88 -7.34 -12.00
C SER A 154 13.61 -6.12 -12.58
N ALA A 155 13.51 -4.96 -11.92
CA ALA A 155 14.25 -3.76 -12.29
C ALA A 155 15.75 -3.90 -12.04
N VAL A 156 16.16 -4.50 -10.91
CA VAL A 156 17.57 -4.81 -10.62
C VAL A 156 18.19 -5.68 -11.73
N LEU A 157 17.48 -6.74 -12.14
CA LEU A 157 17.93 -7.59 -13.25
C LEU A 157 18.02 -6.80 -14.57
N THR A 158 17.06 -5.91 -14.82
CA THR A 158 17.08 -5.01 -15.99
C THR A 158 18.31 -4.10 -15.96
N ASN A 159 18.60 -3.48 -14.81
CA ASN A 159 19.74 -2.59 -14.64
C ASN A 159 21.08 -3.30 -14.90
N TYR A 160 21.24 -4.53 -14.42
CA TYR A 160 22.45 -5.33 -14.68
C TYR A 160 22.60 -5.68 -16.16
N GLY A 161 21.49 -6.05 -16.82
CA GLY A 161 21.45 -6.28 -18.27
C GLY A 161 21.83 -5.03 -19.06
N THR A 162 21.21 -3.88 -18.76
CA THR A 162 21.51 -2.59 -19.40
C THR A 162 22.97 -2.20 -19.22
N CYS A 163 23.52 -2.31 -18.02
CA CYS A 163 24.94 -2.06 -17.79
C CYS A 163 25.80 -2.97 -18.69
N ARG A 164 25.57 -4.28 -18.64
CA ARG A 164 26.37 -5.26 -19.40
C ARG A 164 26.34 -5.03 -20.91
N ASP A 165 25.18 -4.62 -21.44
CA ASP A 165 25.00 -4.34 -22.86
C ASP A 165 25.66 -3.04 -23.30
N GLY A 166 25.67 -2.03 -22.42
CA GLY A 166 26.34 -0.75 -22.66
C GLY A 166 27.87 -0.86 -22.71
N LEU A 167 28.46 -1.80 -21.97
CA LEU A 167 29.91 -2.01 -21.95
C LEU A 167 30.42 -2.64 -23.26
N ARG A 168 31.60 -2.19 -23.70
CA ARG A 168 32.33 -2.68 -24.88
C ARG A 168 33.81 -2.94 -24.56
N GLY A 169 34.52 -3.60 -25.46
CA GLY A 169 35.98 -3.76 -25.39
C GLY A 169 36.51 -4.32 -24.07
N SER A 170 37.56 -3.70 -23.55
CA SER A 170 38.21 -4.07 -22.28
C SER A 170 37.28 -3.89 -21.09
N ALA A 171 36.45 -2.84 -21.06
CA ALA A 171 35.48 -2.63 -19.99
C ALA A 171 34.52 -3.83 -19.84
N LYS A 172 33.98 -4.33 -20.95
CA LYS A 172 33.09 -5.51 -20.95
C LYS A 172 33.83 -6.77 -20.51
N ALA A 173 35.07 -6.97 -20.95
CA ALA A 173 35.87 -8.12 -20.56
C ALA A 173 36.17 -8.15 -19.05
N SER A 174 36.42 -6.99 -18.44
CA SER A 174 36.73 -6.88 -17.01
C SER A 174 35.50 -6.98 -16.11
N VAL A 175 34.40 -6.31 -16.45
CA VAL A 175 33.22 -6.19 -15.57
C VAL A 175 32.13 -7.21 -15.92
N GLY A 176 32.03 -7.64 -17.18
CA GLY A 176 30.98 -8.52 -17.68
C GLY A 176 30.74 -9.79 -16.84
N PRO A 177 31.79 -10.54 -16.44
CA PRO A 177 31.60 -11.74 -15.61
C PRO A 177 30.94 -11.47 -14.25
N GLN A 178 31.22 -10.31 -13.63
CA GLN A 178 30.60 -9.93 -12.35
C GLN A 178 29.11 -9.60 -12.54
N LEU A 179 28.76 -8.88 -13.61
CA LEU A 179 27.36 -8.57 -13.96
C LEU A 179 26.55 -9.83 -14.29
N GLU A 180 27.16 -10.84 -14.93
CA GLU A 180 26.53 -12.14 -15.14
C GLU A 180 26.22 -12.85 -13.81
N SER A 181 27.14 -12.81 -12.86
CA SER A 181 26.93 -13.37 -11.51
C SER A 181 25.78 -12.65 -10.78
N LEU A 182 25.76 -11.31 -10.81
CA LEU A 182 24.70 -10.50 -10.24
C LEU A 182 23.34 -10.76 -10.90
N SER A 183 23.31 -10.89 -12.22
CA SER A 183 22.11 -11.24 -12.97
C SER A 183 21.58 -12.63 -12.61
N ALA A 184 22.48 -13.60 -12.40
CA ALA A 184 22.11 -14.94 -11.94
C ALA A 184 21.48 -14.93 -10.54
N LEU A 185 22.01 -14.12 -9.62
CA LEU A 185 21.42 -13.94 -8.28
C LEU A 185 20.03 -13.30 -8.35
N ALA A 186 19.86 -12.23 -9.13
CA ALA A 186 18.56 -11.58 -9.29
C ALA A 186 17.52 -12.50 -9.96
N SER A 187 17.94 -13.26 -10.98
CA SER A 187 17.11 -14.30 -11.64
C SER A 187 16.68 -15.40 -10.66
N ALA A 188 17.61 -15.92 -9.84
CA ALA A 188 17.30 -16.92 -8.82
C ALA A 188 16.34 -16.36 -7.76
N ALA A 189 16.53 -15.10 -7.32
CA ALA A 189 15.62 -14.44 -6.39
C ALA A 189 14.19 -14.31 -6.97
N LEU A 190 14.05 -13.96 -8.26
CA LEU A 190 12.76 -13.92 -8.93
C LEU A 190 12.11 -15.31 -9.07
N ALA A 191 12.90 -16.34 -9.37
CA ALA A 191 12.40 -17.71 -9.45
C ALA A 191 11.81 -18.16 -8.10
N VAL A 192 12.54 -17.92 -7.00
CA VAL A 192 12.05 -18.20 -5.64
C VAL A 192 10.79 -17.38 -5.32
N LEU A 193 10.75 -16.08 -5.62
CA LEU A 193 9.55 -15.25 -5.40
C LEU A 193 8.32 -15.79 -6.14
N ASN A 194 8.49 -16.21 -7.39
CA ASN A 194 7.38 -16.70 -8.21
C ASN A 194 6.88 -18.07 -7.79
N ALA A 195 7.76 -18.91 -7.23
CA ALA A 195 7.39 -20.22 -6.71
C ALA A 195 6.62 -20.13 -5.39
N VAL A 196 6.90 -19.11 -4.56
CA VAL A 196 6.30 -18.92 -3.23
C VAL A 196 5.03 -18.06 -3.30
N SER A 197 4.97 -17.15 -4.28
CA SER A 197 3.82 -16.28 -4.55
C SER A 197 3.48 -16.37 -6.04
N PRO A 198 2.87 -17.48 -6.51
CA PRO A 198 2.39 -17.58 -7.87
C PRO A 198 1.30 -16.54 -8.08
N VAL A 199 1.39 -15.78 -9.17
CA VAL A 199 0.32 -14.88 -9.59
C VAL A 199 -0.82 -15.76 -10.10
N THR A 200 -1.86 -15.96 -9.30
CA THR A 200 -3.07 -16.67 -9.70
C THR A 200 -4.07 -15.70 -10.35
N ASP A 201 -4.77 -16.17 -11.38
CA ASP A 201 -5.67 -15.40 -12.25
C ASP A 201 -6.96 -14.87 -11.58
N ASP A 202 -7.17 -15.18 -10.29
CA ASP A 202 -8.42 -14.95 -9.55
C ASP A 202 -8.57 -13.54 -8.94
N ASP A 203 -7.51 -12.72 -8.94
CA ASP A 203 -7.57 -11.40 -8.29
C ASP A 203 -7.96 -10.28 -9.26
N VAL A 204 -9.21 -10.17 -9.71
CA VAL A 204 -9.72 -8.88 -10.25
C VAL A 204 -11.19 -8.63 -9.91
N VAL A 205 -11.41 -7.59 -9.09
CA VAL A 205 -12.67 -6.85 -8.98
C VAL A 205 -12.56 -5.56 -9.83
N THR A 206 -13.61 -5.23 -10.58
CA THR A 206 -13.81 -3.92 -11.22
C THR A 206 -13.85 -2.80 -10.16
N LEU A 207 -12.80 -1.99 -10.07
CA LEU A 207 -12.72 -0.88 -9.13
C LEU A 207 -13.17 0.43 -9.78
N LYS A 208 -14.11 1.11 -9.11
CA LYS A 208 -14.67 2.41 -9.52
C LYS A 208 -14.19 3.62 -8.69
N LYS A 209 -13.25 3.52 -7.72
CA LYS A 209 -12.79 4.70 -6.92
C LYS A 209 -11.33 4.63 -6.41
N PHE A 210 -10.78 5.84 -6.23
CA PHE A 210 -9.38 6.28 -6.02
C PHE A 210 -8.59 5.70 -4.81
N PRO A 211 -7.23 5.68 -4.83
CA PRO A 211 -6.33 5.48 -3.68
C PRO A 211 -6.17 6.72 -2.76
N SER A 212 -5.69 6.52 -1.53
CA SER A 212 -5.67 7.53 -0.44
C SER A 212 -4.42 8.40 -0.31
N TRP A 213 -3.29 8.04 -0.92
CA TRP A 213 -2.06 8.86 -0.87
C TRP A 213 -2.07 10.01 -1.88
N LEU A 214 -2.99 9.96 -2.85
CA LEU A 214 -3.21 11.00 -3.84
C LEU A 214 -4.20 12.03 -3.27
N SER A 215 -3.72 13.26 -3.03
CA SER A 215 -4.52 14.33 -2.44
C SER A 215 -5.63 14.78 -3.38
N HIS A 216 -6.68 15.44 -2.86
CA HIS A 216 -7.72 16.06 -3.71
C HIS A 216 -7.12 17.10 -4.68
N ARG A 217 -6.00 17.73 -4.31
CA ARG A 217 -5.22 18.64 -5.17
C ARG A 217 -4.67 17.88 -6.38
N ASP A 218 -3.99 16.76 -6.17
CA ASP A 218 -3.37 15.96 -7.25
C ASP A 218 -4.41 15.34 -8.19
N ARG A 219 -5.61 15.00 -7.68
CA ARG A 219 -6.75 14.54 -8.50
C ARG A 219 -7.28 15.63 -9.43
N LYS A 220 -7.43 16.85 -8.92
CA LYS A 220 -7.87 18.01 -9.69
C LYS A 220 -6.80 18.49 -10.69
N ILE A 221 -5.53 18.22 -10.39
CA ILE A 221 -4.37 18.53 -11.23
C ILE A 221 -4.29 17.63 -12.47
N LEU A 222 -4.60 16.33 -12.35
CA LEU A 222 -4.58 15.41 -13.51
C LEU A 222 -5.75 15.63 -14.48
N GLU A 223 -6.85 16.22 -13.98
CA GLU A 223 -8.03 16.65 -14.75
C GLU A 223 -7.95 18.11 -15.25
N GLY A 224 -7.17 18.96 -14.57
CA GLY A 224 -6.99 20.37 -14.90
C GLY A 224 -5.78 20.64 -15.81
N SER A 225 -5.76 21.82 -16.43
CA SER A 225 -4.60 22.37 -17.11
C SER A 225 -3.94 23.46 -16.24
N ALA A 226 -2.61 23.59 -16.30
CA ALA A 226 -1.89 24.70 -15.69
C ALA A 226 -2.35 26.05 -16.28
N ALA A 227 -2.72 26.07 -17.56
CA ALA A 227 -3.19 27.26 -18.27
C ALA A 227 -4.51 27.83 -17.70
N ASP A 228 -5.32 27.02 -17.02
CA ASP A 228 -6.62 27.43 -16.46
C ASP A 228 -6.52 27.89 -14.99
N GLY A 229 -5.31 27.98 -14.43
CA GLY A 229 -5.09 28.33 -13.02
C GLY A 229 -5.53 27.24 -12.02
N GLY A 230 -5.81 26.02 -12.50
CA GLY A 230 -6.29 24.89 -11.70
C GLY A 230 -5.20 24.15 -10.90
N ILE A 231 -3.92 24.40 -11.22
CA ILE A 231 -2.75 23.78 -10.58
C ILE A 231 -1.97 24.87 -9.83
N GLN A 232 -1.96 24.82 -8.49
CA GLN A 232 -1.05 25.66 -7.71
C GLN A 232 0.33 25.01 -7.76
N ALA A 233 1.30 25.62 -8.47
CA ALA A 233 2.67 25.12 -8.55
C ALA A 233 3.49 25.54 -7.31
N ASP A 234 4.39 24.66 -6.84
CA ASP A 234 5.28 25.00 -5.71
C ASP A 234 6.41 25.94 -6.14
N VAL A 235 6.88 25.81 -7.39
CA VAL A 235 7.84 26.71 -8.05
C VAL A 235 7.46 26.88 -9.52
N ILE A 236 7.79 28.04 -10.10
CA ILE A 236 7.54 28.36 -11.52
C ILE A 236 8.87 28.50 -12.25
N VAL A 237 8.97 27.90 -13.43
CA VAL A 237 10.11 28.05 -14.36
C VAL A 237 9.65 28.89 -15.55
N ALA A 238 10.32 30.00 -15.84
CA ALA A 238 9.96 30.82 -17.00
C ALA A 238 11.19 31.47 -17.63
N LYS A 239 11.27 31.44 -18.96
CA LYS A 239 12.39 32.02 -19.73
C LYS A 239 12.39 33.55 -19.76
N ASP A 240 11.23 34.17 -19.55
CA ASP A 240 11.05 35.62 -19.56
C ASP A 240 11.40 36.30 -18.22
N GLY A 241 11.82 35.51 -17.22
CA GLY A 241 12.16 35.99 -15.89
C GLY A 241 10.96 36.18 -14.95
N SER A 242 9.75 35.80 -15.35
CA SER A 242 8.56 35.84 -14.49
C SER A 242 8.52 34.71 -13.44
N GLY A 243 9.28 33.64 -13.67
CA GLY A 243 9.41 32.47 -12.79
C GLY A 243 10.56 32.60 -11.79
N LYS A 244 10.56 31.71 -10.78
CA LYS A 244 11.63 31.65 -9.77
C LYS A 244 12.94 31.11 -10.36
N PHE A 245 12.86 30.24 -11.36
CA PHE A 245 14.01 29.63 -12.02
C PHE A 245 13.96 29.86 -13.53
N ALA A 246 15.14 29.94 -14.17
CA ALA A 246 15.25 30.10 -15.61
C ALA A 246 15.29 28.74 -16.33
N THR A 247 15.70 27.68 -15.63
CA THR A 247 15.80 26.32 -16.19
C THR A 247 15.02 25.30 -15.36
N VAL A 248 14.59 24.21 -16.01
CA VAL A 248 13.91 23.10 -15.34
C VAL A 248 14.85 22.39 -14.37
N GLN A 249 16.14 22.28 -14.69
CA GLN A 249 17.12 21.59 -13.84
C GLN A 249 17.30 22.31 -12.50
N GLU A 250 17.44 23.64 -12.49
CA GLU A 250 17.54 24.43 -11.25
C GLU A 250 16.33 24.22 -10.34
N ALA A 251 15.13 24.11 -10.91
CA ALA A 251 13.90 23.86 -10.16
C ALA A 251 13.87 22.45 -9.54
N VAL A 252 14.36 21.45 -10.27
CA VAL A 252 14.48 20.07 -9.77
C VAL A 252 15.54 19.97 -8.67
N ASP A 253 16.68 20.63 -8.84
CA ASP A 253 17.76 20.66 -7.84
C ASP A 253 17.28 21.31 -6.53
N ALA A 254 16.46 22.35 -6.64
CA ALA A 254 15.85 23.04 -5.51
C ALA A 254 14.68 22.31 -4.84
N ALA A 255 14.19 21.20 -5.42
CA ALA A 255 13.08 20.46 -4.85
C ALA A 255 13.48 19.78 -3.52
N PRO A 256 12.61 19.81 -2.49
CA PRO A 256 12.90 19.18 -1.21
C PRO A 256 13.04 17.66 -1.37
N GLY A 257 14.12 17.12 -0.82
CA GLY A 257 14.47 15.70 -0.73
C GLY A 257 15.56 15.56 0.32
N GLY A 258 15.85 14.35 0.82
CA GLY A 258 16.96 14.13 1.75
C GLY A 258 18.31 14.58 1.17
N GLU A 259 19.39 14.40 1.93
CA GLU A 259 20.75 14.94 1.69
C GLU A 259 21.17 15.04 0.20
N GLU A 260 22.11 15.92 -0.12
CA GLU A 260 22.58 16.36 -1.46
C GLU A 260 22.81 15.27 -2.55
N GLN A 261 22.74 13.98 -2.21
CA GLN A 261 22.92 12.80 -3.07
C GLN A 261 21.68 11.89 -3.21
N GLU A 262 20.54 12.17 -2.56
CA GLU A 262 19.34 11.34 -2.66
C GLU A 262 18.48 11.61 -3.92
N THR A 263 17.98 10.53 -4.52
CA THR A 263 17.05 10.57 -5.66
C THR A 263 15.75 11.32 -5.30
N LYS A 264 15.42 12.40 -6.03
CA LYS A 264 14.21 13.22 -5.80
C LYS A 264 12.93 12.44 -6.15
N LYS A 265 12.06 12.18 -5.18
CA LYS A 265 10.79 11.42 -5.35
C LYS A 265 9.59 12.37 -5.43
N ASN A 266 8.48 11.90 -6.00
CA ASN A 266 7.19 12.58 -6.09
C ASN A 266 7.27 13.96 -6.78
N VAL A 267 8.15 14.08 -7.79
CA VAL A 267 8.29 15.31 -8.57
C VAL A 267 7.25 15.33 -9.68
N MET A 268 6.47 16.40 -9.75
CA MET A 268 5.58 16.70 -10.87
C MET A 268 6.14 17.85 -11.71
N ILE A 269 6.31 17.61 -13.01
CA ILE A 269 6.64 18.64 -13.99
C ILE A 269 5.44 18.83 -14.90
N VAL A 270 4.87 20.03 -14.88
CA VAL A 270 3.73 20.40 -15.71
C VAL A 270 4.08 21.60 -16.58
N GLY A 271 3.75 21.51 -17.88
CA GLY A 271 3.85 22.62 -18.82
C GLY A 271 2.51 23.30 -19.06
N ASP A 272 2.53 24.33 -19.91
CA ASP A 272 1.32 25.06 -20.30
C ASP A 272 0.47 24.26 -21.29
N SER A 273 1.12 23.52 -22.19
CA SER A 273 0.51 22.51 -23.07
C SER A 273 1.58 21.68 -23.78
N MET A 274 1.16 20.54 -24.37
CA MET A 274 1.98 19.70 -25.27
C MET A 274 2.66 20.46 -26.41
N SER A 275 2.20 21.66 -26.75
CA SER A 275 2.75 22.45 -27.87
C SER A 275 3.45 23.74 -27.45
N ALA A 276 3.19 24.23 -26.23
CA ALA A 276 3.72 25.50 -25.75
C ALA A 276 5.03 25.32 -24.95
N THR A 277 5.11 24.25 -24.15
CA THR A 277 6.27 23.98 -23.30
C THR A 277 7.09 22.85 -23.88
N VAL A 278 8.33 23.14 -24.30
CA VAL A 278 9.23 22.17 -24.94
C VAL A 278 10.54 22.04 -24.17
N ILE A 279 10.87 20.82 -23.77
CA ILE A 279 12.19 20.41 -23.28
C ILE A 279 12.88 19.67 -24.44
N THR A 280 13.99 20.21 -24.94
CA THR A 280 14.67 19.72 -26.14
C THR A 280 16.15 19.44 -25.91
N GLY A 281 16.66 18.40 -26.56
CA GLY A 281 18.07 18.02 -26.61
C GLY A 281 18.45 17.40 -27.95
N SER A 282 19.71 17.00 -28.11
CA SER A 282 20.22 16.39 -29.35
C SER A 282 21.34 15.38 -29.12
N CYS A 283 21.52 14.90 -27.88
CA CYS A 283 22.52 13.87 -27.56
C CYS A 283 22.17 12.58 -28.30
N ASN A 284 23.20 11.88 -28.80
CA ASN A 284 23.03 10.70 -29.64
C ASN A 284 24.29 9.82 -29.65
N VAL A 285 24.14 8.58 -30.10
CA VAL A 285 25.23 7.60 -30.11
C VAL A 285 26.35 7.94 -31.10
N VAL A 286 26.01 8.46 -32.28
CA VAL A 286 27.00 8.81 -33.31
C VAL A 286 27.99 9.87 -32.82
N ASP A 287 27.53 10.80 -31.98
CA ASP A 287 28.35 11.88 -31.42
C ASP A 287 29.00 11.52 -30.08
N GLY A 288 29.01 10.23 -29.70
CA GLY A 288 29.77 9.70 -28.57
C GLY A 288 29.01 9.55 -27.25
N SER A 289 27.69 9.78 -27.23
CA SER A 289 26.85 9.42 -26.08
C SER A 289 26.54 7.92 -26.07
N THR A 290 26.12 7.38 -24.93
CA THR A 290 25.46 6.08 -24.89
C THR A 290 23.97 6.26 -25.18
N THR A 291 23.26 5.20 -25.59
CA THR A 291 21.80 5.26 -25.68
C THR A 291 21.17 5.69 -24.35
N PHE A 292 21.69 5.19 -23.22
CA PHE A 292 21.18 5.50 -21.88
C PHE A 292 21.35 6.99 -21.50
N ASN A 293 22.48 7.61 -21.81
CA ASN A 293 22.75 9.03 -21.54
C ASN A 293 22.32 9.98 -22.67
N SER A 294 21.86 9.46 -23.81
CA SER A 294 21.35 10.30 -24.89
C SER A 294 20.00 10.98 -24.57
N ALA A 295 19.35 10.56 -23.47
CA ALA A 295 18.04 11.04 -23.05
C ALA A 295 18.03 12.56 -22.82
N THR A 296 17.12 13.26 -23.50
CA THR A 296 16.88 14.70 -23.25
C THR A 296 16.32 14.92 -21.85
N LEU A 297 15.41 14.05 -21.39
CA LEU A 297 14.95 14.00 -20.01
C LEU A 297 15.09 12.57 -19.49
N ALA A 298 15.77 12.41 -18.36
CA ALA A 298 15.92 11.14 -17.65
C ALA A 298 15.32 11.25 -16.24
N ALA A 299 14.40 10.35 -15.90
CA ALA A 299 13.74 10.34 -14.60
C ALA A 299 13.80 8.97 -13.93
N VAL A 300 14.29 8.94 -12.70
CA VAL A 300 14.49 7.70 -11.90
C VAL A 300 13.86 7.77 -10.51
N GLY A 301 13.38 8.94 -10.08
CA GLY A 301 12.69 9.13 -8.81
C GLY A 301 11.24 8.64 -8.84
N ASP A 302 10.88 7.78 -7.89
CA ASP A 302 9.54 7.18 -7.79
C ASP A 302 8.44 8.24 -7.68
N GLY A 303 7.26 7.96 -8.24
CA GLY A 303 6.10 8.84 -8.21
C GLY A 303 6.20 10.06 -9.15
N LEU A 304 7.06 9.98 -10.17
CA LEU A 304 7.17 11.00 -11.21
C LEU A 304 5.83 11.25 -11.91
N ILE A 305 5.47 12.52 -12.10
CA ILE A 305 4.38 12.93 -12.99
C ILE A 305 4.90 13.93 -14.03
N LEU A 306 4.70 13.64 -15.31
CA LEU A 306 4.92 14.58 -16.42
C LEU A 306 3.58 14.91 -17.05
N GLN A 307 3.28 16.19 -17.24
CA GLN A 307 2.00 16.62 -17.80
C GLN A 307 2.09 17.85 -18.69
N ASP A 308 1.27 17.90 -19.75
CA ASP A 308 1.02 19.09 -20.57
C ASP A 308 2.30 19.72 -21.14
N LEU A 309 3.24 18.90 -21.64
CA LEU A 309 4.52 19.37 -22.18
C LEU A 309 5.08 18.46 -23.28
N LYS A 310 6.04 18.96 -24.04
CA LYS A 310 6.80 18.23 -25.06
C LYS A 310 8.21 17.92 -24.58
N ILE A 311 8.67 16.70 -24.83
CA ILE A 311 10.06 16.28 -24.70
C ILE A 311 10.51 15.81 -26.08
N GLU A 312 11.59 16.40 -26.61
CA GLU A 312 12.08 16.04 -27.94
C GLU A 312 13.59 15.86 -28.00
N ASN A 313 14.02 14.89 -28.80
CA ASN A 313 15.41 14.76 -29.23
C ASN A 313 15.51 15.07 -30.74
N THR A 314 16.28 16.12 -31.05
CA THR A 314 16.39 16.71 -32.38
C THR A 314 17.58 16.18 -33.20
N ALA A 315 18.32 15.18 -32.71
CA ALA A 315 19.51 14.64 -33.38
C ALA A 315 19.26 14.19 -34.83
N GLY A 316 18.06 13.67 -35.12
CA GLY A 316 17.67 13.21 -36.45
C GLY A 316 18.05 11.75 -36.73
N PRO A 317 17.52 11.16 -37.82
CA PRO A 317 17.64 9.73 -38.08
C PRO A 317 19.06 9.31 -38.52
N GLN A 318 19.88 10.27 -38.97
CA GLN A 318 21.29 10.05 -39.33
C GLN A 318 22.16 9.73 -38.10
N LYS A 319 21.70 10.12 -36.91
CA LYS A 319 22.44 10.05 -35.65
C LYS A 319 22.17 8.77 -34.85
N GLN A 320 21.43 7.83 -35.44
CA GLN A 320 21.06 6.55 -34.83
C GLN A 320 20.31 6.76 -33.49
N GLN A 321 20.63 6.01 -32.44
CA GLN A 321 19.92 6.06 -31.16
C GLN A 321 20.06 7.45 -30.52
N ALA A 322 18.92 8.07 -30.21
CA ALA A 322 18.84 9.38 -29.60
C ALA A 322 17.54 9.51 -28.79
N VAL A 323 17.63 9.29 -27.48
CA VAL A 323 16.47 9.18 -26.59
C VAL A 323 15.89 10.57 -26.29
N ALA A 324 14.57 10.71 -26.40
CA ALA A 324 13.86 11.91 -25.93
C ALA A 324 13.57 11.77 -24.43
N LEU A 325 12.87 10.70 -24.03
CA LEU A 325 12.50 10.45 -22.64
C LEU A 325 13.00 9.07 -22.19
N ARG A 326 13.71 9.04 -21.06
CA ARG A 326 14.04 7.80 -20.33
C ARG A 326 13.39 7.79 -18.96
N VAL A 327 12.63 6.73 -18.66
CA VAL A 327 11.96 6.56 -17.36
C VAL A 327 12.40 5.25 -16.73
N GLY A 328 12.99 5.35 -15.54
CA GLY A 328 13.35 4.24 -14.65
C GLY A 328 12.82 4.45 -13.23
N ALA A 329 11.71 5.19 -13.09
CA ALA A 329 11.00 5.47 -11.86
C ALA A 329 9.81 4.50 -11.68
N ASP A 330 9.56 4.04 -10.44
CA ASP A 330 8.35 3.28 -10.15
C ASP A 330 7.14 4.20 -10.04
N GLN A 331 5.97 3.72 -10.45
CA GLN A 331 4.70 4.44 -10.38
C GLN A 331 4.73 5.78 -11.14
N ALA A 332 5.42 5.81 -12.29
CA ALA A 332 5.55 7.02 -13.11
C ALA A 332 4.31 7.23 -14.00
N VAL A 333 3.84 8.48 -14.10
CA VAL A 333 2.72 8.90 -14.94
C VAL A 333 3.17 9.93 -15.97
N ILE A 334 2.85 9.69 -17.24
CA ILE A 334 3.07 10.62 -18.34
C ILE A 334 1.71 10.89 -18.99
N ASN A 335 1.18 12.10 -18.80
CA ASN A 335 -0.20 12.45 -19.14
C ASN A 335 -0.25 13.65 -20.07
N ARG A 336 -0.87 13.55 -21.25
CA ARG A 336 -0.91 14.65 -22.23
C ARG A 336 0.49 15.22 -22.49
N CYS A 337 1.42 14.36 -22.86
CA CYS A 337 2.77 14.76 -23.28
C CYS A 337 3.02 14.40 -24.74
N SER A 338 3.90 15.15 -25.41
CA SER A 338 4.45 14.76 -26.72
C SER A 338 5.89 14.31 -26.53
N ILE A 339 6.22 13.09 -26.98
CA ILE A 339 7.55 12.51 -26.88
C ILE A 339 8.04 12.25 -28.30
N ASP A 340 8.94 13.11 -28.78
CA ASP A 340 9.30 13.15 -30.20
C ASP A 340 10.78 12.84 -30.44
N GLY A 341 11.04 11.96 -31.39
CA GLY A 341 12.38 11.63 -31.83
C GLY A 341 12.39 10.90 -33.17
N TYR A 342 13.42 10.09 -33.38
CA TYR A 342 13.53 9.14 -34.49
C TYR A 342 13.78 7.75 -33.91
N GLN A 343 15.03 7.28 -33.92
CA GLN A 343 15.39 6.00 -33.34
C GLN A 343 15.50 6.09 -31.81
N ASP A 344 14.95 5.11 -31.10
CA ASP A 344 15.01 4.98 -29.63
C ASP A 344 14.35 6.14 -28.88
N THR A 345 13.22 6.67 -29.38
CA THR A 345 12.58 7.88 -28.83
C THR A 345 12.19 7.78 -27.35
N LEU A 346 11.46 6.73 -26.95
CA LEU A 346 11.00 6.49 -25.59
C LEU A 346 11.68 5.26 -25.00
N TYR A 347 12.55 5.49 -24.02
CA TYR A 347 13.18 4.44 -23.22
C TYR A 347 12.38 4.20 -21.94
N ALA A 348 11.34 3.36 -22.03
CA ALA A 348 10.62 2.81 -20.87
C ALA A 348 11.49 1.73 -20.18
N HIS A 349 12.53 2.21 -19.49
CA HIS A 349 13.67 1.39 -19.04
C HIS A 349 13.26 0.28 -18.08
N SER A 350 12.68 0.61 -16.92
CA SER A 350 12.33 -0.36 -15.86
C SER A 350 11.16 0.11 -14.99
N LEU A 351 10.69 -0.75 -14.08
CA LEU A 351 9.61 -0.49 -13.10
C LEU A 351 8.24 -0.22 -13.75
N ARG A 352 7.25 0.22 -12.95
CA ARG A 352 5.86 0.40 -13.39
C ARG A 352 5.63 1.80 -13.93
N GLN A 353 5.06 1.89 -15.13
CA GLN A 353 4.86 3.16 -15.82
C GLN A 353 3.49 3.20 -16.52
N PHE A 354 2.91 4.39 -16.59
CA PHE A 354 1.63 4.61 -17.25
C PHE A 354 1.66 5.86 -18.12
N TYR A 355 1.36 5.69 -19.41
CA TYR A 355 1.31 6.77 -20.40
C TYR A 355 -0.13 6.94 -20.87
N ARG A 356 -0.67 8.15 -20.82
CA ARG A 356 -2.05 8.44 -21.20
C ARG A 356 -2.20 9.72 -22.00
N ASP A 357 -3.13 9.68 -22.95
CA ASP A 357 -3.56 10.84 -23.75
C ASP A 357 -2.37 11.57 -24.39
N SER A 358 -1.31 10.83 -24.70
CA SER A 358 0.00 11.34 -25.11
C SER A 358 0.31 11.01 -26.56
N HIS A 359 1.25 11.74 -27.17
CA HIS A 359 1.76 11.47 -28.51
C HIS A 359 3.19 10.94 -28.40
N ILE A 360 3.48 9.84 -29.10
CA ILE A 360 4.82 9.26 -29.16
C ILE A 360 5.18 9.07 -30.63
N SER A 361 6.25 9.72 -31.10
CA SER A 361 6.63 9.71 -32.51
C SER A 361 8.09 9.31 -32.75
N GLY A 362 8.33 8.42 -33.71
CA GLY A 362 9.68 7.94 -34.02
C GLY A 362 9.75 6.98 -35.21
N THR A 363 10.89 6.32 -35.39
CA THR A 363 11.16 5.44 -36.54
C THR A 363 11.52 4.02 -36.12
N ILE A 364 12.76 3.77 -35.71
CA ILE A 364 13.27 2.45 -35.32
C ILE A 364 13.22 2.33 -33.80
N ASP A 365 12.62 1.26 -33.30
CA ASP A 365 12.57 0.87 -31.89
C ASP A 365 12.12 2.00 -30.96
N PHE A 366 11.21 2.85 -31.44
CA PHE A 366 10.97 4.14 -30.80
C PHE A 366 10.20 4.05 -29.47
N ILE A 367 9.72 2.86 -29.10
CA ILE A 367 9.28 2.51 -27.74
C ILE A 367 10.04 1.24 -27.31
N PHE A 368 10.99 1.35 -26.39
CA PHE A 368 11.87 0.24 -26.01
C PHE A 368 12.19 0.23 -24.51
N GLY A 369 12.78 -0.87 -24.06
CA GLY A 369 13.11 -1.11 -22.66
C GLY A 369 12.38 -2.30 -22.06
N ASN A 370 12.42 -2.42 -20.73
CA ASN A 370 11.89 -3.58 -19.99
C ASN A 370 11.03 -3.14 -18.79
N ALA A 371 10.34 -2.01 -18.88
CA ALA A 371 9.33 -1.62 -17.89
C ALA A 371 8.12 -2.56 -17.92
N ALA A 372 7.37 -2.58 -16.81
CA ALA A 372 5.96 -2.94 -16.84
C ALA A 372 5.18 -1.67 -17.22
N VAL A 373 4.80 -1.54 -18.48
CA VAL A 373 4.24 -0.29 -19.01
C VAL A 373 2.91 -0.50 -19.70
N VAL A 374 1.93 0.34 -19.37
CA VAL A 374 0.69 0.48 -20.13
C VAL A 374 0.65 1.86 -20.78
N ILE A 375 0.48 1.86 -22.10
CA ILE A 375 0.29 3.06 -22.93
C ILE A 375 -1.16 3.04 -23.39
N GLN A 376 -1.96 4.00 -22.92
CA GLN A 376 -3.41 3.98 -23.08
C GLN A 376 -3.95 5.27 -23.69
N ASN A 377 -4.83 5.15 -24.69
CA ASN A 377 -5.44 6.30 -25.37
C ASN A 377 -4.42 7.29 -25.98
N CYS A 378 -3.27 6.78 -26.41
CA CYS A 378 -2.21 7.57 -27.01
C CYS A 378 -2.25 7.51 -28.54
N GLN A 379 -1.59 8.48 -29.18
CA GLN A 379 -1.24 8.41 -30.60
C GLN A 379 0.21 7.93 -30.74
N ILE A 380 0.39 6.85 -31.50
CA ILE A 380 1.68 6.21 -31.76
C ILE A 380 1.99 6.46 -33.23
N ILE A 381 2.96 7.33 -33.51
CA ILE A 381 3.14 7.97 -34.81
C ILE A 381 4.46 7.52 -35.45
N ALA A 382 4.39 6.65 -36.46
CA ALA A 382 5.56 6.22 -37.21
C ALA A 382 5.98 7.29 -38.23
N ARG A 383 7.21 7.80 -38.12
CA ARG A 383 7.78 8.84 -38.98
C ARG A 383 8.50 8.24 -40.18
N LYS A 384 8.92 9.08 -41.13
CA LYS A 384 9.72 8.63 -42.27
C LYS A 384 11.18 8.35 -41.83
N PRO A 385 11.69 7.10 -41.97
CA PRO A 385 13.07 6.78 -41.67
C PRO A 385 14.01 7.14 -42.84
N LEU A 386 15.29 6.79 -42.74
CA LEU A 386 16.22 6.91 -43.88
C LEU A 386 15.85 5.91 -44.99
N PRO A 387 16.31 6.15 -46.23
CA PRO A 387 16.17 5.15 -47.30
C PRO A 387 16.71 3.77 -46.88
N ASN A 388 16.01 2.71 -47.27
CA ASN A 388 16.32 1.30 -46.96
C ASN A 388 16.24 0.93 -45.47
N GLN A 389 15.67 1.78 -44.62
CA GLN A 389 15.30 1.41 -43.26
C GLN A 389 13.83 1.02 -43.19
N GLU A 390 13.50 0.29 -42.13
CA GLU A 390 12.14 -0.12 -41.79
C GLU A 390 11.80 0.46 -40.40
N ASN A 391 10.53 0.79 -40.16
CA ASN A 391 10.11 1.25 -38.84
C ASN A 391 9.71 0.09 -37.94
N THR A 392 10.05 0.19 -36.66
CA THR A 392 9.64 -0.74 -35.61
C THR A 392 9.11 0.06 -34.43
N ILE A 393 7.84 -0.15 -34.09
CA ILE A 393 7.22 0.61 -32.99
C ILE A 393 7.82 0.20 -31.64
N THR A 394 7.90 -1.11 -31.39
CA THR A 394 8.38 -1.63 -30.11
C THR A 394 9.64 -2.50 -30.22
N ALA A 395 10.53 -2.38 -29.22
CA ALA A 395 11.65 -3.28 -29.01
C ALA A 395 11.77 -3.66 -27.52
N GLN A 396 10.89 -4.56 -27.08
CA GLN A 396 10.77 -4.90 -25.65
C GLN A 396 11.90 -5.85 -25.22
N GLY A 397 12.59 -5.48 -24.13
CA GLY A 397 13.85 -6.03 -23.66
C GLY A 397 13.79 -7.04 -22.50
N ARG A 398 12.71 -7.80 -22.34
CA ARG A 398 12.61 -8.81 -21.26
C ARG A 398 13.58 -9.98 -21.49
N GLU A 399 14.51 -10.16 -20.55
CA GLU A 399 15.56 -11.18 -20.61
C GLU A 399 15.25 -12.46 -19.82
N ASP A 400 14.34 -12.40 -18.85
CA ASP A 400 14.00 -13.53 -17.98
C ASP A 400 12.47 -13.69 -17.87
N PRO A 401 11.91 -14.91 -18.05
CA PRO A 401 10.48 -15.16 -17.99
C PRO A 401 9.87 -14.87 -16.61
N ASN A 402 10.67 -14.84 -15.55
CA ASN A 402 10.24 -14.56 -14.18
C ASN A 402 10.01 -13.06 -13.92
N GLN A 403 10.54 -12.18 -14.77
CA GLN A 403 10.25 -10.74 -14.70
C GLN A 403 8.77 -10.47 -14.99
N ASN A 404 8.16 -9.58 -14.21
CA ASN A 404 6.76 -9.15 -14.35
C ASN A 404 6.58 -7.96 -15.30
N THR A 405 7.39 -7.91 -16.37
CA THR A 405 7.48 -6.77 -17.29
C THR A 405 6.81 -7.11 -18.63
N ALA A 406 6.26 -6.08 -19.27
CA ALA A 406 5.66 -6.14 -20.61
C ALA A 406 5.36 -4.72 -21.11
N THR A 407 5.28 -4.56 -22.44
CA THR A 407 4.72 -3.37 -23.08
C THR A 407 3.28 -3.63 -23.52
N SER A 408 2.32 -2.92 -22.94
CA SER A 408 0.91 -3.01 -23.29
C SER A 408 0.43 -1.72 -23.95
N ILE A 409 -0.06 -1.81 -25.18
CA ILE A 409 -0.59 -0.68 -25.96
C ILE A 409 -2.09 -0.89 -26.10
N GLN A 410 -2.87 -0.12 -25.34
CA GLN A 410 -4.32 -0.31 -25.19
C GLN A 410 -5.12 0.90 -25.66
N ASN A 411 -6.12 0.68 -26.52
CA ASN A 411 -6.99 1.74 -27.03
C ASN A 411 -6.22 2.93 -27.64
N CYS A 412 -5.08 2.66 -28.27
CA CYS A 412 -4.26 3.67 -28.93
C CYS A 412 -4.61 3.79 -30.42
N GLN A 413 -4.09 4.84 -31.05
CA GLN A 413 -4.11 5.01 -32.51
C GLN A 413 -2.69 4.86 -33.05
N VAL A 414 -2.46 3.83 -33.86
CA VAL A 414 -1.18 3.59 -34.55
C VAL A 414 -1.28 4.17 -35.95
N LEU A 415 -0.58 5.28 -36.18
CA LEU A 415 -0.76 6.16 -37.35
C LEU A 415 0.58 6.41 -38.07
N PRO A 416 0.58 6.58 -39.40
CA PRO A 416 1.73 7.12 -40.10
C PRO A 416 1.78 8.64 -39.91
N GLY A 417 2.97 9.16 -39.64
CA GLY A 417 3.23 10.60 -39.59
C GLY A 417 3.01 11.28 -40.94
N PRO A 418 2.87 12.61 -40.98
CA PRO A 418 2.65 13.36 -42.23
C PRO A 418 3.77 13.16 -43.27
N ASP A 419 4.98 12.88 -42.82
CA ASP A 419 6.17 12.60 -43.64
C ASP A 419 6.20 11.16 -44.19
N LEU A 420 5.62 10.20 -43.47
CA LEU A 420 5.52 8.80 -43.88
C LEU A 420 4.28 8.55 -44.76
N SER A 421 3.15 9.19 -44.46
CA SER A 421 1.84 8.91 -45.10
C SER A 421 1.88 8.89 -46.64
N PRO A 422 2.56 9.82 -47.34
CA PRO A 422 2.64 9.79 -48.81
C PRO A 422 3.43 8.61 -49.38
N VAL A 423 4.30 7.99 -48.58
CA VAL A 423 5.23 6.91 -49.00
C VAL A 423 5.05 5.62 -48.18
N LYS A 424 3.98 5.53 -47.37
CA LYS A 424 3.77 4.45 -46.39
C LYS A 424 3.66 3.04 -46.96
N LYS A 425 3.40 2.92 -48.27
CA LYS A 425 3.39 1.63 -48.97
C LYS A 425 4.77 1.17 -49.46
N ALA A 426 5.71 2.11 -49.60
CA ALA A 426 7.07 1.82 -50.02
C ALA A 426 8.01 1.59 -48.82
N ILE A 427 7.64 2.05 -47.63
CA ILE A 427 8.43 1.93 -46.40
C ILE A 427 7.69 1.03 -45.41
N PRO A 428 8.15 -0.21 -45.18
CA PRO A 428 7.49 -1.12 -44.26
C PRO A 428 7.61 -0.63 -42.82
N SER A 429 6.52 -0.79 -42.06
CA SER A 429 6.47 -0.53 -40.62
C SER A 429 5.92 -1.75 -39.90
N TYR A 430 6.46 -2.05 -38.72
CA TYR A 430 6.10 -3.22 -37.91
C TYR A 430 5.73 -2.80 -36.48
N LEU A 431 4.86 -3.58 -35.84
CA LEU A 431 4.44 -3.42 -34.45
C LEU A 431 5.61 -3.59 -33.47
N GLY A 432 6.62 -4.40 -33.83
CA GLY A 432 7.86 -4.49 -33.07
C GLY A 432 8.77 -5.63 -33.48
N ARG A 433 9.88 -5.76 -32.75
CA ARG A 433 10.89 -6.82 -32.87
C ARG A 433 11.52 -7.20 -31.51
N PRO A 434 11.93 -8.47 -31.32
CA PRO A 434 12.31 -8.96 -30.00
C PRO A 434 13.76 -8.64 -29.65
N TRP A 435 13.99 -7.49 -29.02
CA TRP A 435 15.33 -7.10 -28.56
C TRP A 435 15.96 -8.17 -27.64
N LYS A 436 15.15 -8.85 -26.82
CA LYS A 436 15.59 -9.89 -25.88
C LYS A 436 14.75 -11.16 -25.94
N ALA A 437 15.32 -12.25 -25.42
CA ALA A 437 14.82 -13.62 -25.60
C ALA A 437 13.36 -13.84 -25.16
N TYR A 438 12.87 -13.10 -24.17
CA TYR A 438 11.51 -13.25 -23.63
C TYR A 438 10.65 -12.00 -23.89
N SER A 439 10.99 -11.23 -24.93
CA SER A 439 10.26 -10.03 -25.36
C SER A 439 8.74 -10.24 -25.30
N LYS A 440 8.02 -9.32 -24.66
CA LYS A 440 6.59 -9.44 -24.34
C LYS A 440 5.87 -8.13 -24.61
N THR A 441 5.06 -8.11 -25.66
CA THR A 441 4.35 -6.92 -26.14
C THR A 441 2.93 -7.29 -26.56
N VAL A 442 1.95 -6.46 -26.20
CA VAL A 442 0.56 -6.64 -26.61
C VAL A 442 -0.02 -5.34 -27.17
N PHE A 443 -0.62 -5.43 -28.36
CA PHE A 443 -1.50 -4.40 -28.91
C PHE A 443 -2.94 -4.84 -28.76
N MET A 444 -3.75 -4.10 -28.00
CA MET A 444 -5.14 -4.46 -27.78
C MET A 444 -6.10 -3.30 -27.90
N GLN A 445 -7.28 -3.57 -28.45
CA GLN A 445 -8.38 -2.61 -28.61
C GLN A 445 -7.96 -1.33 -29.34
N SER A 446 -6.89 -1.38 -30.13
CA SER A 446 -6.25 -0.21 -30.74
C SER A 446 -6.63 -0.10 -32.21
N PHE A 447 -6.62 1.13 -32.74
CA PHE A 447 -6.72 1.37 -34.17
C PHE A 447 -5.33 1.24 -34.81
N ILE A 448 -5.21 0.48 -35.90
CA ILE A 448 -3.97 0.26 -36.64
C ILE A 448 -4.20 0.62 -38.10
N ASP A 449 -3.50 1.65 -38.60
CA ASP A 449 -3.59 2.08 -39.99
C ASP A 449 -2.76 1.19 -40.94
N ASP A 450 -2.96 1.34 -42.24
CA ASP A 450 -2.49 0.45 -43.31
C ASP A 450 -1.01 0.60 -43.70
N HIS A 451 -0.23 1.33 -42.91
CA HIS A 451 1.24 1.42 -43.01
C HIS A 451 1.93 0.24 -42.32
N ILE A 452 1.24 -0.45 -41.40
CA ILE A 452 1.75 -1.66 -40.78
C ILE A 452 1.72 -2.81 -41.80
N ALA A 453 2.87 -3.43 -42.02
CA ALA A 453 3.02 -4.54 -42.95
C ALA A 453 2.12 -5.72 -42.52
N PRO A 454 1.54 -6.51 -43.47
CA PRO A 454 0.70 -7.66 -43.14
C PRO A 454 1.37 -8.67 -42.18
N LYS A 455 2.70 -8.82 -42.31
CA LYS A 455 3.55 -9.64 -41.42
C LYS A 455 3.42 -9.22 -39.94
N GLY A 456 3.18 -7.93 -39.67
CA GLY A 456 2.94 -7.35 -38.34
C GLY A 456 4.19 -7.18 -37.50
N TRP A 457 5.04 -8.21 -37.40
CA TRP A 457 6.21 -8.25 -36.52
C TRP A 457 7.48 -8.59 -37.31
N LEU A 458 8.63 -8.05 -36.88
CA LEU A 458 9.92 -8.20 -37.54
C LEU A 458 10.88 -9.04 -36.68
N GLU A 459 11.67 -9.92 -37.31
CA GLU A 459 12.71 -10.67 -36.62
C GLU A 459 13.77 -9.72 -36.05
N TRP A 460 14.41 -10.10 -34.95
CA TRP A 460 15.61 -9.40 -34.47
C TRP A 460 16.86 -9.89 -35.21
N ASP A 461 17.12 -11.20 -35.13
CA ASP A 461 18.21 -11.88 -35.83
C ASP A 461 17.87 -13.36 -36.02
N GLY A 462 17.62 -13.79 -37.27
CA GLY A 462 17.27 -15.17 -37.61
C GLY A 462 16.07 -15.69 -36.80
N ASP A 463 16.26 -16.83 -36.12
CA ASP A 463 15.23 -17.48 -35.28
C ASP A 463 15.30 -17.11 -33.79
N PHE A 464 16.13 -16.12 -33.42
CA PHE A 464 16.27 -15.65 -32.06
C PHE A 464 14.91 -15.22 -31.46
N ALA A 465 14.66 -15.64 -30.22
CA ALA A 465 13.46 -15.34 -29.41
C ALA A 465 12.11 -15.82 -29.97
N LEU A 466 11.99 -16.26 -31.24
CA LEU A 466 10.72 -16.52 -31.90
C LEU A 466 9.83 -17.58 -31.20
N LYS A 467 10.44 -18.44 -30.38
CA LYS A 467 9.77 -19.47 -29.58
C LYS A 467 9.40 -19.03 -28.17
N THR A 468 10.12 -18.05 -27.61
CA THR A 468 10.09 -17.68 -26.19
C THR A 468 9.50 -16.29 -25.93
N LEU A 469 9.41 -15.46 -26.97
CA LEU A 469 8.69 -14.18 -26.94
C LEU A 469 7.18 -14.42 -26.76
N PHE A 470 6.46 -13.37 -26.36
CA PHE A 470 5.00 -13.34 -26.33
C PHE A 470 4.51 -12.05 -27.00
N TYR A 471 4.10 -12.14 -28.27
CA TYR A 471 3.53 -11.05 -29.03
C TYR A 471 2.04 -11.28 -29.27
N GLY A 472 1.22 -10.40 -28.71
CA GLY A 472 -0.24 -10.55 -28.70
C GLY A 472 -0.97 -9.44 -29.42
N GLU A 473 -2.02 -9.81 -30.16
CA GLU A 473 -3.01 -8.88 -30.70
C GLU A 473 -4.42 -9.26 -30.24
N TYR A 474 -5.17 -8.30 -29.67
CA TYR A 474 -6.53 -8.53 -29.15
C TYR A 474 -7.51 -7.44 -29.59
N GLN A 475 -8.55 -7.78 -30.35
CA GLN A 475 -9.63 -6.86 -30.74
C GLN A 475 -9.16 -5.51 -31.35
N ASN A 476 -8.05 -5.53 -32.11
CA ASN A 476 -7.60 -4.34 -32.84
C ASN A 476 -8.53 -4.06 -34.03
N ARG A 477 -8.61 -2.79 -34.43
CA ARG A 477 -9.45 -2.30 -35.54
C ARG A 477 -8.63 -1.49 -36.54
N GLY A 478 -9.17 -1.23 -37.72
CA GLY A 478 -8.50 -0.47 -38.77
C GLY A 478 -7.83 -1.35 -39.84
N PRO A 479 -7.38 -0.75 -40.94
CA PRO A 479 -6.95 -1.49 -42.12
C PRO A 479 -5.63 -2.27 -41.94
N GLY A 480 -4.79 -1.92 -40.97
CA GLY A 480 -3.57 -2.68 -40.62
C GLY A 480 -3.78 -3.78 -39.57
N ALA A 481 -4.99 -3.92 -39.01
CA ALA A 481 -5.27 -4.84 -37.89
C ALA A 481 -5.53 -6.30 -38.32
N GLY A 482 -5.63 -6.59 -39.63
CA GLY A 482 -5.92 -7.94 -40.12
C GLY A 482 -4.80 -8.94 -39.80
N THR A 483 -5.15 -10.06 -39.16
CA THR A 483 -4.17 -11.04 -38.66
C THR A 483 -3.86 -12.19 -39.62
N ALA A 484 -4.59 -12.34 -40.72
CA ALA A 484 -4.44 -13.46 -41.67
C ALA A 484 -3.05 -13.53 -42.34
N GLY A 485 -2.36 -12.39 -42.48
CA GLY A 485 -1.03 -12.29 -43.08
C GLY A 485 0.13 -12.23 -42.07
N ARG A 486 -0.14 -12.43 -40.78
CA ARG A 486 0.86 -12.31 -39.71
C ARG A 486 1.87 -13.45 -39.75
N VAL A 487 3.00 -13.21 -39.08
CA VAL A 487 4.01 -14.24 -38.81
C VAL A 487 3.42 -15.49 -38.17
N ARG A 488 4.07 -16.64 -38.40
CA ARG A 488 3.68 -17.95 -37.83
C ARG A 488 4.61 -18.41 -36.70
N TRP A 489 5.19 -17.46 -35.97
CA TRP A 489 6.12 -17.78 -34.88
C TRP A 489 5.36 -18.40 -33.70
N PRO A 490 5.93 -19.38 -32.98
CA PRO A 490 5.27 -19.98 -31.82
C PRO A 490 4.93 -18.96 -30.71
N GLY A 491 5.75 -17.92 -30.54
CA GLY A 491 5.49 -16.83 -29.58
C GLY A 491 4.50 -15.76 -30.04
N TYR A 492 3.98 -15.84 -31.28
CA TYR A 492 2.94 -14.92 -31.77
C TYR A 492 1.54 -15.49 -31.48
N HIS A 493 0.66 -14.63 -30.97
CA HIS A 493 -0.68 -15.00 -30.53
C HIS A 493 -1.73 -14.00 -31.02
N VAL A 494 -2.70 -14.50 -31.80
CA VAL A 494 -4.00 -13.83 -31.91
C VAL A 494 -4.77 -14.18 -30.64
N ILE A 495 -4.90 -13.22 -29.74
CA ILE A 495 -5.55 -13.44 -28.46
C ILE A 495 -7.06 -13.44 -28.69
N THR A 496 -7.73 -14.51 -28.29
CA THR A 496 -9.19 -14.66 -28.37
C THR A 496 -9.82 -14.72 -26.99
N ASP A 497 -9.13 -15.29 -26.01
CA ASP A 497 -9.56 -15.34 -24.62
C ASP A 497 -9.34 -13.98 -23.92
N PRO A 498 -10.40 -13.31 -23.45
CA PRO A 498 -10.29 -12.08 -22.67
C PRO A 498 -9.45 -12.22 -21.40
N ASN A 499 -9.32 -13.41 -20.80
CA ASN A 499 -8.51 -13.63 -19.61
C ASN A 499 -7.01 -13.49 -19.90
N VAL A 500 -6.57 -13.89 -21.10
CA VAL A 500 -5.18 -13.64 -21.53
C VAL A 500 -4.94 -12.15 -21.73
N ALA A 501 -5.88 -11.44 -22.36
CA ALA A 501 -5.78 -9.99 -22.55
C ALA A 501 -5.82 -9.22 -21.21
N LYS A 502 -6.61 -9.69 -20.24
CA LYS A 502 -6.73 -9.14 -18.88
C LYS A 502 -5.38 -8.97 -18.19
N GLY A 503 -4.45 -9.91 -18.40
CA GLY A 503 -3.08 -9.86 -17.86
C GLY A 503 -2.27 -8.64 -18.28
N PHE A 504 -2.67 -7.94 -19.35
CA PHE A 504 -1.99 -6.75 -19.89
C PHE A 504 -2.70 -5.44 -19.56
N THR A 505 -3.77 -5.48 -18.78
CA THR A 505 -4.50 -4.29 -18.34
C THR A 505 -3.74 -3.52 -17.27
N VAL A 506 -4.13 -2.27 -17.07
CA VAL A 506 -3.61 -1.41 -15.99
C VAL A 506 -3.70 -2.07 -14.62
N ALA A 507 -4.82 -2.72 -14.32
CA ALA A 507 -5.05 -3.35 -13.03
C ALA A 507 -4.08 -4.52 -12.76
N VAL A 508 -3.75 -5.31 -13.78
CA VAL A 508 -2.97 -6.54 -13.59
C VAL A 508 -1.48 -6.31 -13.85
N LEU A 509 -1.11 -5.74 -15.00
CA LEU A 509 0.29 -5.62 -15.40
C LEU A 509 1.06 -4.68 -14.48
N ILE A 510 0.46 -3.52 -14.18
CA ILE A 510 1.12 -2.46 -13.41
C ILE A 510 0.48 -2.23 -12.04
N GLN A 511 -0.51 -3.03 -11.64
CA GLN A 511 -1.21 -2.87 -10.36
C GLN A 511 -1.75 -1.44 -10.17
N GLY A 512 -2.19 -0.80 -11.26
CA GLY A 512 -2.54 0.62 -11.27
C GLY A 512 -3.64 1.00 -10.29
N GLY A 513 -4.48 0.06 -9.86
CA GLY A 513 -5.49 0.31 -8.82
C GLY A 513 -4.92 0.77 -7.46
N SER A 514 -3.64 0.50 -7.16
CA SER A 514 -3.01 0.93 -5.90
C SER A 514 -2.33 2.30 -5.97
N TRP A 515 -2.08 2.83 -7.18
CA TRP A 515 -1.25 4.04 -7.35
C TRP A 515 -1.71 5.01 -8.46
N LEU A 516 -2.56 4.62 -9.39
CA LEU A 516 -3.17 5.53 -10.37
C LEU A 516 -4.50 6.12 -9.83
N PRO A 517 -4.84 7.37 -10.19
CA PRO A 517 -6.15 7.95 -9.87
C PRO A 517 -7.28 7.22 -10.59
N GLY A 518 -8.50 7.23 -10.04
CA GLY A 518 -9.70 6.62 -10.65
C GLY A 518 -10.20 7.30 -11.94
N THR A 519 -10.01 8.62 -12.12
CA THR A 519 -10.28 9.29 -13.42
C THR A 519 -9.25 8.93 -14.49
N VAL A 520 -8.12 8.40 -14.04
CA VAL A 520 -7.10 7.59 -14.70
C VAL A 520 -7.59 6.41 -15.56
N LEU A 521 -8.69 5.83 -15.06
CA LEU A 521 -9.07 4.43 -15.27
C LEU A 521 -10.52 4.30 -15.74
N ILE A 522 -11.05 5.26 -16.50
CA ILE A 522 -12.37 5.09 -17.12
C ILE A 522 -12.20 4.38 -18.47
N PRO A 523 -12.38 3.04 -18.57
CA PRO A 523 -12.84 2.47 -19.81
C PRO A 523 -14.27 2.96 -20.01
N THR A 524 -14.54 3.59 -21.15
CA THR A 524 -15.89 3.74 -21.66
C THR A 524 -16.44 2.35 -21.98
N MET A 525 -16.82 1.59 -20.96
CA MET A 525 -17.65 0.41 -21.13
C MET A 525 -19.06 0.89 -21.38
N SER A 526 -19.50 0.86 -22.64
CA SER A 526 -20.91 0.66 -22.95
C SER A 526 -21.11 -0.84 -23.16
N PRO A 527 -21.77 -1.59 -22.27
CA PRO A 527 -22.34 -2.88 -22.61
C PRO A 527 -23.76 -2.69 -23.20
N PRO A 528 -24.20 -3.60 -24.08
CA PRO A 528 -25.57 -3.58 -24.60
C PRO A 528 -26.58 -3.90 -23.48
N SER A 529 -27.77 -3.34 -23.64
CA SER A 529 -28.96 -3.50 -22.80
C SER A 529 -29.23 -4.94 -22.34
N HIS A 530 -29.43 -5.17 -21.04
CA HIS A 530 -30.53 -6.00 -20.49
C HIS A 530 -30.69 -5.91 -18.95
N ASP A 531 -31.93 -5.60 -18.56
CA ASP A 531 -32.77 -5.94 -17.38
C ASP A 531 -32.32 -5.68 -15.91
N PRO A 532 -33.09 -4.90 -15.10
CA PRO A 532 -32.76 -4.60 -13.72
C PRO A 532 -33.65 -5.37 -12.71
N SER A 533 -33.16 -6.48 -12.18
CA SER A 533 -33.59 -6.94 -10.85
C SER A 533 -32.64 -7.99 -10.29
N SER A 534 -31.82 -7.62 -9.30
CA SER A 534 -31.33 -8.47 -8.19
C SER A 534 -29.97 -7.98 -7.66
N SER A 535 -29.86 -7.97 -6.33
CA SER A 535 -28.66 -7.85 -5.48
C SER A 535 -28.14 -6.44 -5.12
N LEU A 536 -28.41 -6.10 -3.85
CA LEU A 536 -27.90 -4.98 -3.05
C LEU A 536 -26.58 -5.40 -2.38
N LEU A 537 -25.41 -5.14 -2.98
CA LEU A 537 -24.12 -4.99 -2.26
C LEU A 537 -23.14 -4.18 -3.15
N PRO A 538 -22.47 -3.12 -2.65
CA PRO A 538 -21.40 -2.44 -3.39
C PRO A 538 -20.04 -3.19 -3.28
N PRO A 539 -19.15 -3.06 -4.29
CA PRO A 539 -17.98 -3.92 -4.46
C PRO A 539 -16.87 -3.69 -3.41
N GLU A 540 -16.23 -4.78 -2.99
CA GLU A 540 -15.06 -4.85 -2.11
C GLU A 540 -13.78 -4.31 -2.76
N ARG A 541 -12.90 -3.72 -1.95
CA ARG A 541 -11.65 -3.08 -2.37
C ARG A 541 -10.51 -4.10 -2.40
N VAL A 542 -9.78 -4.19 -3.51
CA VAL A 542 -8.62 -5.08 -3.66
C VAL A 542 -7.42 -4.44 -2.97
N VAL A 543 -6.84 -5.19 -2.03
CA VAL A 543 -5.62 -4.84 -1.33
C VAL A 543 -4.47 -5.52 -2.06
N GLY A 544 -3.58 -4.76 -2.69
CA GLY A 544 -2.43 -5.31 -3.43
C GLY A 544 -1.52 -6.16 -2.55
N CYS A 545 -1.39 -5.82 -1.26
CA CYS A 545 -0.62 -6.61 -0.30
C CYS A 545 -1.06 -6.50 1.16
N LEU A 546 -0.82 -7.53 1.99
CA LEU A 546 -1.23 -7.52 3.41
C LEU A 546 -0.64 -6.35 4.20
N SER A 547 0.57 -5.90 3.85
CA SER A 547 1.21 -4.71 4.45
C SER A 547 0.45 -3.41 4.17
N ASP A 548 -0.28 -3.33 3.06
CA ASP A 548 -1.04 -2.14 2.68
C ASP A 548 -2.27 -1.94 3.60
N LEU A 549 -2.68 -2.99 4.32
CA LEU A 549 -3.69 -2.88 5.38
C LEU A 549 -3.19 -2.06 6.57
N CYS A 550 -1.88 -1.96 6.75
CA CYS A 550 -1.24 -1.33 7.90
C CYS A 550 -0.69 0.08 7.61
N THR A 551 -0.87 0.61 6.40
CA THR A 551 -0.31 1.91 5.99
C THR A 551 -0.77 3.08 6.87
N ASN A 552 -1.99 3.01 7.42
CA ASN A 552 -2.55 4.04 8.30
C ASN A 552 -2.43 3.68 9.79
N SER A 553 -1.65 2.65 10.13
CA SER A 553 -1.42 2.27 11.54
C SER A 553 -0.34 3.16 12.15
N PRO A 554 -0.53 3.69 13.38
CA PRO A 554 0.52 4.42 14.11
C PRO A 554 1.72 3.52 14.46
N ASP A 555 1.51 2.20 14.51
CA ASP A 555 2.56 1.19 14.59
C ASP A 555 2.38 0.18 13.45
N ALA A 556 3.06 0.43 12.34
CA ALA A 556 2.98 -0.40 11.14
C ALA A 556 3.60 -1.80 11.36
N ALA A 557 4.60 -1.92 12.24
CA ALA A 557 5.29 -3.18 12.50
C ALA A 557 4.41 -4.13 13.32
N SER A 558 3.84 -3.63 14.42
CA SER A 558 2.89 -4.40 15.25
C SER A 558 1.63 -4.75 14.47
N CYS A 559 1.08 -3.81 13.69
CA CYS A 559 -0.04 -4.08 12.80
C CYS A 559 0.28 -5.18 11.79
N SER A 560 1.44 -5.13 11.14
CA SER A 560 1.83 -6.11 10.13
C SER A 560 1.95 -7.51 10.73
N ALA A 561 2.47 -7.63 11.96
CA ALA A 561 2.55 -8.89 12.68
C ALA A 561 1.15 -9.45 12.99
N ILE A 562 0.25 -8.61 13.52
CA ILE A 562 -1.14 -8.98 13.84
C ILE A 562 -1.92 -9.39 12.58
N VAL A 563 -1.80 -8.61 11.50
CA VAL A 563 -2.46 -8.88 10.21
C VAL A 563 -1.95 -10.18 9.60
N SER A 564 -0.65 -10.45 9.69
CA SER A 564 -0.06 -11.69 9.18
C SER A 564 -0.55 -12.93 9.96
N ASP A 565 -0.60 -12.84 11.29
CA ASP A 565 -1.13 -13.91 12.15
C ASP A 565 -2.63 -14.15 11.91
N ALA A 566 -3.40 -13.07 11.77
CA ALA A 566 -4.82 -13.14 11.44
C ALA A 566 -5.07 -13.70 10.04
N ALA A 567 -4.19 -13.43 9.07
CA ALA A 567 -4.25 -14.01 7.73
C ALA A 567 -4.12 -15.54 7.77
N VAL A 568 -3.18 -16.08 8.55
CA VAL A 568 -3.05 -17.53 8.75
C VAL A 568 -4.35 -18.13 9.28
N SER A 569 -4.92 -17.52 10.32
CA SER A 569 -6.19 -17.96 10.92
C SER A 569 -7.38 -17.85 9.94
N ALA A 570 -7.41 -16.78 9.13
CA ALA A 570 -8.43 -16.55 8.13
C ALA A 570 -8.34 -17.54 6.95
N SER A 571 -7.20 -18.17 6.72
CA SER A 571 -6.97 -19.16 5.64
C SER A 571 -7.26 -20.62 6.03
N ALA A 572 -7.58 -20.90 7.29
CA ALA A 572 -7.86 -22.25 7.77
C ALA A 572 -9.20 -22.78 7.22
N GLY A 573 -9.16 -23.53 6.12
CA GLY A 573 -10.31 -24.28 5.59
C GLY A 573 -10.56 -24.20 4.07
N ASP A 574 -9.87 -23.32 3.34
CA ASP A 574 -10.05 -23.14 1.89
C ASP A 574 -8.71 -23.17 1.14
N ASN A 575 -8.69 -23.73 -0.08
CA ASN A 575 -7.59 -23.62 -1.05
C ASN A 575 -7.48 -22.20 -1.67
N ILE A 576 -7.77 -21.14 -0.90
CA ILE A 576 -7.67 -19.75 -1.35
C ILE A 576 -6.30 -19.22 -0.92
N SER A 577 -5.49 -18.80 -1.89
CA SER A 577 -4.09 -18.41 -1.71
C SER A 577 -3.87 -17.08 -0.97
N ARG A 578 -4.95 -16.34 -0.66
CA ARG A 578 -4.89 -15.12 0.15
C ARG A 578 -6.21 -14.84 0.89
N PRO A 579 -6.19 -14.64 2.22
CA PRO A 579 -7.39 -14.35 2.97
C PRO A 579 -7.90 -12.94 2.66
N ASP A 580 -9.19 -12.83 2.38
CA ASP A 580 -9.91 -11.58 2.17
C ASP A 580 -9.72 -10.63 3.38
N PRO A 581 -9.41 -9.33 3.17
CA PRO A 581 -9.33 -8.32 4.22
C PRO A 581 -10.51 -8.31 5.21
N VAL A 582 -11.73 -8.64 4.79
CA VAL A 582 -12.89 -8.75 5.70
C VAL A 582 -12.76 -9.98 6.60
N ARG A 583 -12.29 -11.12 6.08
CA ARG A 583 -11.96 -12.31 6.89
C ARG A 583 -10.80 -12.03 7.85
N ILE A 584 -9.78 -11.30 7.42
CA ILE A 584 -8.66 -10.87 8.28
C ILE A 584 -9.17 -9.97 9.40
N PHE A 585 -9.94 -8.93 9.06
CA PHE A 585 -10.58 -8.08 10.05
C PHE A 585 -11.40 -8.88 11.06
N THR A 586 -12.23 -9.81 10.57
CA THR A 586 -13.04 -10.70 11.42
C THR A 586 -12.17 -11.57 12.34
N ALA A 587 -11.06 -12.10 11.83
CA ALA A 587 -10.10 -12.87 12.62
C ALA A 587 -9.44 -12.02 13.72
N ILE A 588 -9.06 -10.77 13.44
CA ILE A 588 -8.52 -9.83 14.43
C ILE A 588 -9.57 -9.51 15.50
N VAL A 589 -10.82 -9.25 15.10
CA VAL A 589 -11.92 -8.97 16.04
C VAL A 589 -12.23 -10.17 16.93
N ASN A 590 -12.28 -11.39 16.37
CA ASN A 590 -12.47 -12.62 17.14
C ASN A 590 -11.32 -12.85 18.14
N LYS A 591 -10.07 -12.60 17.73
CA LYS A 591 -8.91 -12.64 18.63
C LYS A 591 -9.01 -11.60 19.74
N SER A 592 -9.53 -10.40 19.43
CA SER A 592 -9.79 -9.34 20.41
C SER A 592 -10.85 -9.75 21.43
N LEU A 593 -11.95 -10.39 21.00
CA LEU A 593 -12.99 -10.92 21.89
C LEU A 593 -12.42 -11.96 22.87
N TYR A 594 -11.59 -12.89 22.39
CA TYR A 594 -10.92 -13.86 23.26
C TYR A 594 -9.99 -13.18 24.28
N GLN A 595 -9.19 -12.20 23.85
CA GLN A 595 -8.31 -11.48 24.77
C GLN A 595 -9.07 -10.58 25.76
N LEU A 596 -10.26 -10.10 25.40
CA LEU A 596 -11.12 -9.34 26.32
C LEU A 596 -11.59 -10.19 27.49
N ASP A 597 -11.93 -11.46 27.26
CA ASP A 597 -12.33 -12.36 28.34
C ASP A 597 -11.18 -12.62 29.31
N VAL A 598 -9.95 -12.74 28.79
CA VAL A 598 -8.73 -12.84 29.59
C VAL A 598 -8.48 -11.57 30.40
N ALA A 599 -8.64 -10.39 29.78
CA ALA A 599 -8.49 -9.11 30.46
C ALA A 599 -9.56 -8.90 31.54
N ALA A 600 -10.82 -9.26 31.26
CA ALA A 600 -11.92 -9.19 32.23
C ALA A 600 -11.65 -10.05 33.47
N ALA A 601 -11.17 -11.28 33.26
CA ALA A 601 -10.79 -12.18 34.35
C ALA A 601 -9.64 -11.60 35.18
N ALA A 602 -8.62 -11.02 34.53
CA ALA A 602 -7.50 -10.37 35.21
C ALA A 602 -7.96 -9.17 36.05
N VAL A 603 -8.81 -8.30 35.50
CA VAL A 603 -9.37 -7.15 36.24
C VAL A 603 -10.19 -7.62 37.45
N SER A 604 -11.03 -8.64 37.27
CA SER A 604 -11.83 -9.19 38.37
C SER A 604 -10.96 -9.77 39.49
N ASP A 605 -9.91 -10.52 39.14
CA ASP A 605 -8.98 -11.09 40.10
C ASP A 605 -8.20 -10.02 40.88
N VAL A 606 -7.68 -9.01 40.17
CA VAL A 606 -6.98 -7.87 40.78
C VAL A 606 -7.92 -7.09 41.72
N ARG A 607 -9.18 -6.90 41.32
CA ARG A 607 -10.19 -6.23 42.15
C ARG A 607 -10.48 -6.97 43.46
N LEU A 608 -10.42 -8.30 43.47
CA LEU A 608 -10.61 -9.10 44.68
C LEU A 608 -9.42 -9.03 45.66
N ARG A 609 -8.22 -8.64 45.17
CA ARG A 609 -6.98 -8.60 45.97
C ARG A 609 -6.65 -7.22 46.51
N ILE A 610 -7.20 -6.16 45.92
CA ILE A 610 -6.89 -4.77 46.27
C ILE A 610 -7.93 -4.22 47.24
N ASN A 611 -7.46 -3.65 48.35
CA ASN A 611 -8.30 -3.09 49.42
C ASN A 611 -8.38 -1.55 49.41
N GLU A 612 -7.76 -0.89 48.43
CA GLU A 612 -7.81 0.57 48.28
C GLU A 612 -9.11 0.99 47.54
N PRO A 613 -10.01 1.76 48.18
CA PRO A 613 -11.32 2.11 47.59
C PRO A 613 -11.23 2.85 46.24
N GLU A 614 -10.22 3.71 46.09
CA GLU A 614 -9.97 4.44 44.83
C GLU A 614 -9.60 3.49 43.70
N GLN A 615 -8.72 2.51 43.98
CA GLN A 615 -8.32 1.51 43.00
C GLN A 615 -9.47 0.53 42.68
N GLN A 616 -10.29 0.17 43.67
CA GLN A 616 -11.49 -0.63 43.44
C GLN A 616 -12.49 0.07 42.52
N SER A 617 -12.66 1.38 42.68
CA SER A 617 -13.52 2.20 41.80
C SER A 617 -12.98 2.22 40.38
N ALA A 618 -11.68 2.47 40.20
CA ALA A 618 -11.04 2.44 38.89
C ALA A 618 -11.12 1.06 38.20
N LEU A 619 -10.97 -0.03 38.96
CA LEU A 619 -11.15 -1.40 38.45
C LEU A 619 -12.60 -1.67 38.05
N SER A 620 -13.57 -1.14 38.79
CA SER A 620 -14.99 -1.24 38.44
C SER A 620 -15.31 -0.48 37.14
N ASP A 621 -14.75 0.71 36.97
CA ASP A 621 -14.87 1.48 35.73
C ASP A 621 -14.23 0.73 34.56
N CYS A 622 -13.05 0.14 34.77
CA CYS A 622 -12.40 -0.67 33.76
C CYS A 622 -13.23 -1.89 33.36
N MET A 623 -13.84 -2.60 34.31
CA MET A 623 -14.75 -3.72 33.99
C MET A 623 -15.91 -3.24 33.12
N GLN A 624 -16.52 -2.09 33.46
CA GLN A 624 -17.59 -1.51 32.65
C GLN A 624 -17.11 -1.20 31.22
N LEU A 625 -15.91 -0.63 31.07
CA LEU A 625 -15.32 -0.31 29.76
C LEU A 625 -15.00 -1.57 28.93
N ILE A 626 -14.54 -2.63 29.58
CA ILE A 626 -14.29 -3.94 28.94
C ILE A 626 -15.60 -4.56 28.46
N ASP A 627 -16.65 -4.55 29.29
CA ASP A 627 -17.96 -5.10 28.92
C ASP A 627 -18.59 -4.33 27.76
N LEU A 628 -18.53 -2.99 27.79
CA LEU A 628 -18.97 -2.16 26.66
C LEU A 628 -18.18 -2.45 25.40
N SER A 629 -16.88 -2.69 25.51
CA SER A 629 -16.04 -3.04 24.36
C SER A 629 -16.41 -4.41 23.78
N ARG A 630 -16.71 -5.39 24.63
CA ARG A 630 -17.20 -6.72 24.23
C ARG A 630 -18.50 -6.59 23.44
N ASP A 631 -19.48 -5.83 23.95
CA ASP A 631 -20.77 -5.62 23.29
C ASP A 631 -20.60 -5.00 21.88
N ARG A 632 -19.70 -4.01 21.76
CA ARG A 632 -19.40 -3.37 20.46
C ARG A 632 -18.71 -4.32 19.49
N LEU A 633 -17.70 -5.06 19.91
CA LEU A 633 -17.02 -6.04 19.04
C LEU A 633 -17.93 -7.20 18.65
N ALA A 634 -18.78 -7.69 19.57
CA ALA A 634 -19.76 -8.73 19.26
C ALA A 634 -20.77 -8.25 18.21
N ALA A 635 -21.23 -7.00 18.30
CA ALA A 635 -22.11 -6.41 17.30
C ALA A 635 -21.41 -6.24 15.93
N VAL A 636 -20.10 -5.98 15.90
CA VAL A 636 -19.31 -5.98 14.65
C VAL A 636 -19.31 -7.36 13.99
N VAL A 637 -19.08 -8.42 14.74
CA VAL A 637 -19.11 -9.81 14.23
C VAL A 637 -20.51 -10.22 13.78
N GLY A 638 -21.55 -9.68 14.40
CA GLY A 638 -22.96 -9.92 14.06
C GLY A 638 -23.45 -9.31 12.74
N GLY A 639 -22.57 -8.72 11.92
CA GLY A 639 -22.90 -8.21 10.59
C GLY A 639 -23.28 -6.72 10.54
N ALA A 640 -22.74 -5.89 11.44
CA ALA A 640 -22.96 -4.45 11.42
C ALA A 640 -22.41 -3.78 10.15
N ALA A 641 -23.06 -2.69 9.70
CA ALA A 641 -22.59 -1.91 8.56
C ALA A 641 -21.15 -1.39 8.78
N ARG A 642 -20.31 -1.39 7.73
CA ARG A 642 -18.87 -1.02 7.80
C ARG A 642 -18.60 0.33 8.48
N PHE A 643 -19.47 1.33 8.26
CA PHE A 643 -19.36 2.64 8.90
C PHE A 643 -19.50 2.56 10.42
N ASN A 644 -20.46 1.78 10.91
CA ASN A 644 -20.66 1.55 12.34
C ASN A 644 -19.51 0.73 12.93
N ALA A 645 -18.97 -0.24 12.19
CA ALA A 645 -17.81 -1.01 12.64
C ALA A 645 -16.59 -0.11 12.91
N ARG A 646 -16.31 0.88 12.05
CA ARG A 646 -15.23 1.85 12.29
C ARG A 646 -15.46 2.65 13.57
N THR A 647 -16.63 3.27 13.71
CA THR A 647 -16.99 4.04 14.91
C THR A 647 -16.92 3.19 16.19
N TRP A 648 -17.40 1.95 16.14
CA TRP A 648 -17.44 1.06 17.29
C TRP A 648 -16.06 0.53 17.67
N VAL A 649 -15.22 0.16 16.69
CA VAL A 649 -13.83 -0.26 16.99
C VAL A 649 -12.99 0.93 17.48
N SER A 650 -13.23 2.15 16.97
CA SER A 650 -12.64 3.37 17.54
C SER A 650 -13.06 3.56 19.01
N ALA A 651 -14.35 3.42 19.32
CA ALA A 651 -14.82 3.50 20.70
C ALA A 651 -14.24 2.40 21.61
N VAL A 652 -14.01 1.20 21.08
CA VAL A 652 -13.34 0.10 21.79
C VAL A 652 -11.89 0.49 22.14
N LEU A 653 -11.13 1.05 21.20
CA LEU A 653 -9.78 1.56 21.46
C LEU A 653 -9.80 2.65 22.53
N THR A 654 -10.76 3.57 22.45
CA THR A 654 -11.00 4.61 23.46
C THR A 654 -11.26 4.02 24.84
N ASN A 655 -12.13 3.01 24.95
CA ASN A 655 -12.44 2.36 26.21
C ASN A 655 -11.20 1.70 26.85
N TYR A 656 -10.32 1.08 26.07
CA TYR A 656 -9.08 0.51 26.56
C TYR A 656 -8.13 1.57 27.10
N GLY A 657 -8.01 2.70 26.39
CA GLY A 657 -7.27 3.88 26.86
C GLY A 657 -7.81 4.41 28.18
N THR A 658 -9.12 4.70 28.24
CA THR A 658 -9.80 5.19 29.46
C THR A 658 -9.62 4.23 30.63
N CYS A 659 -9.74 2.92 30.43
CA CYS A 659 -9.48 1.95 31.49
C CYS A 659 -8.03 2.06 31.96
N ARG A 660 -7.06 1.99 31.05
CA ARG A 660 -5.62 1.99 31.39
C ARG A 660 -5.20 3.27 32.12
N ASP A 661 -5.77 4.41 31.74
CA ASP A 661 -5.46 5.72 32.32
C ASP A 661 -6.11 5.89 33.70
N GLY A 662 -7.27 5.27 33.93
CA GLY A 662 -7.92 5.22 35.23
C GLY A 662 -7.19 4.35 36.26
N LEU A 663 -6.44 3.33 35.83
CA LEU A 663 -5.69 2.45 36.72
C LEU A 663 -4.40 3.11 37.24
N ARG A 664 -4.01 2.78 38.48
CA ARG A 664 -2.78 3.24 39.13
C ARG A 664 -2.10 2.09 39.88
N GLY A 665 -0.83 2.28 40.27
CA GLY A 665 -0.10 1.36 41.15
C GLY A 665 -0.08 -0.10 40.65
N SER A 666 -0.34 -1.04 41.56
CA SER A 666 -0.37 -2.48 41.28
C SER A 666 -1.46 -2.86 40.29
N ALA A 667 -2.62 -2.19 40.32
CA ALA A 667 -3.70 -2.44 39.36
C ALA A 667 -3.26 -2.15 37.92
N LYS A 668 -2.55 -1.03 37.68
CA LYS A 668 -2.00 -0.68 36.36
C LYS A 668 -0.92 -1.65 35.93
N ALA A 669 -0.04 -2.05 36.85
CA ALA A 669 1.03 -3.01 36.55
C ALA A 669 0.50 -4.40 36.15
N SER A 670 -0.60 -4.85 36.76
CA SER A 670 -1.18 -6.18 36.51
C SER A 670 -2.12 -6.26 35.30
N VAL A 671 -2.80 -5.16 34.95
CA VAL A 671 -3.81 -5.11 33.88
C VAL A 671 -3.32 -4.35 32.63
N GLY A 672 -2.37 -3.42 32.80
CA GLY A 672 -1.85 -2.57 31.71
C GLY A 672 -1.35 -3.34 30.49
N PRO A 673 -0.53 -4.39 30.63
CA PRO A 673 -0.04 -5.17 29.48
C PRO A 673 -1.16 -5.83 28.66
N GLN A 674 -2.24 -6.31 29.31
CA GLN A 674 -3.39 -6.87 28.60
C GLN A 674 -4.12 -5.79 27.78
N LEU A 675 -4.28 -4.60 28.35
CA LEU A 675 -4.92 -3.46 27.67
C LEU A 675 -4.08 -2.94 26.50
N GLU A 676 -2.76 -3.00 26.59
CA GLU A 676 -1.85 -2.65 25.48
C GLU A 676 -1.96 -3.64 24.33
N SER A 677 -2.01 -4.95 24.63
CA SER A 677 -2.27 -5.99 23.62
C SER A 677 -3.63 -5.78 22.93
N LEU A 678 -4.68 -5.50 23.71
CA LEU A 678 -6.02 -5.20 23.20
C LEU A 678 -6.04 -3.92 22.33
N SER A 679 -5.30 -2.88 22.74
CA SER A 679 -5.17 -1.64 21.98
C SER A 679 -4.46 -1.85 20.64
N ALA A 680 -3.42 -2.70 20.61
CA ALA A 680 -2.74 -3.06 19.37
C ALA A 680 -3.66 -3.82 18.41
N LEU A 681 -4.48 -4.75 18.92
CA LEU A 681 -5.48 -5.46 18.10
C LEU A 681 -6.57 -4.52 17.56
N ALA A 682 -7.13 -3.63 18.38
CA ALA A 682 -8.11 -2.65 17.93
C ALA A 682 -7.52 -1.66 16.91
N SER A 683 -6.27 -1.24 17.10
CA SER A 683 -5.55 -0.38 16.15
C SER A 683 -5.30 -1.07 14.82
N ALA A 684 -4.89 -2.35 14.84
CA ALA A 684 -4.73 -3.14 13.62
C ALA A 684 -6.07 -3.38 12.91
N ALA A 685 -7.14 -3.67 13.65
CA ALA A 685 -8.48 -3.80 13.10
C ALA A 685 -8.97 -2.50 12.43
N LEU A 686 -8.70 -1.34 13.04
CA LEU A 686 -8.97 -0.03 12.44
C LEU A 686 -8.12 0.21 11.21
N ALA A 687 -6.83 -0.13 11.21
CA ALA A 687 -5.98 0.01 10.04
C ALA A 687 -6.53 -0.79 8.85
N VAL A 688 -6.93 -2.05 9.08
CA VAL A 688 -7.59 -2.90 8.08
C VAL A 688 -8.91 -2.28 7.61
N LEU A 689 -9.79 -1.85 8.53
CA LEU A 689 -11.05 -1.17 8.17
C LEU A 689 -10.82 0.09 7.35
N ASN A 690 -9.80 0.87 7.68
CA ASN A 690 -9.48 2.12 7.01
C ASN A 690 -8.92 1.87 5.60
N ALA A 691 -8.17 0.78 5.42
CA ALA A 691 -7.67 0.34 4.12
C ALA A 691 -8.81 -0.15 3.21
N VAL A 692 -9.74 -0.94 3.77
CA VAL A 692 -10.88 -1.52 3.03
C VAL A 692 -12.01 -0.52 2.80
N SER A 693 -12.21 0.43 3.72
CA SER A 693 -13.32 1.39 3.74
C SER A 693 -12.86 2.77 4.28
N PRO A 694 -12.09 3.55 3.51
CA PRO A 694 -11.64 4.88 3.91
C PRO A 694 -12.83 5.86 4.06
N VAL A 695 -12.73 6.80 4.99
CA VAL A 695 -13.71 7.91 5.10
C VAL A 695 -13.57 8.77 3.86
N THR A 696 -14.68 9.08 3.20
CA THR A 696 -14.74 10.01 2.07
C THR A 696 -15.16 11.39 2.59
N ASP A 697 -14.53 12.46 2.10
CA ASP A 697 -14.85 13.87 2.44
C ASP A 697 -16.27 14.33 2.03
N ASP A 698 -17.11 13.45 1.47
CA ASP A 698 -18.53 13.73 1.17
C ASP A 698 -19.38 13.98 2.45
N ASP A 699 -18.83 13.75 3.65
CA ASP A 699 -19.52 13.95 4.93
C ASP A 699 -19.32 15.34 5.56
N VAL A 700 -18.77 16.33 4.83
CA VAL A 700 -18.85 17.74 5.26
C VAL A 700 -20.28 18.25 5.07
N VAL A 701 -21.15 17.87 6.01
CA VAL A 701 -22.50 18.39 6.15
C VAL A 701 -22.40 19.91 6.32
N THR A 702 -22.94 20.66 5.37
CA THR A 702 -23.21 22.09 5.54
C THR A 702 -23.83 22.35 6.92
N LEU A 703 -23.20 23.23 7.71
CA LEU A 703 -23.41 23.59 9.13
C LEU A 703 -24.85 24.00 9.58
N LYS A 704 -25.91 23.62 8.87
CA LYS A 704 -27.31 24.02 9.15
C LYS A 704 -28.34 22.89 9.18
N LYS A 705 -27.97 21.61 9.04
CA LYS A 705 -28.92 20.47 9.04
C LYS A 705 -28.64 19.49 10.18
N PHE A 706 -29.70 18.90 10.75
CA PHE A 706 -29.60 17.78 11.69
C PHE A 706 -28.90 16.57 11.03
N PRO A 707 -28.15 15.75 11.79
CA PRO A 707 -27.48 14.56 11.27
C PRO A 707 -28.39 13.61 10.49
N SER A 708 -27.83 12.94 9.48
CA SER A 708 -28.57 12.02 8.60
C SER A 708 -29.12 10.80 9.34
N TRP A 709 -28.45 10.35 10.40
CA TRP A 709 -28.87 9.23 11.25
C TRP A 709 -30.11 9.55 12.09
N LEU A 710 -30.49 10.82 12.26
CA LEU A 710 -31.74 11.17 12.92
C LEU A 710 -32.94 10.89 12.02
N SER A 711 -33.91 10.16 12.55
CA SER A 711 -35.18 9.91 11.85
C SER A 711 -35.93 11.22 11.58
N HIS A 712 -36.76 11.26 10.53
CA HIS A 712 -37.59 12.45 10.25
C HIS A 712 -38.51 12.80 11.43
N ARG A 713 -39.00 11.77 12.15
CA ARG A 713 -39.80 11.93 13.37
C ARG A 713 -39.00 12.63 14.48
N ASP A 714 -37.77 12.21 14.73
CA ASP A 714 -36.94 12.81 15.78
C ASP A 714 -36.56 14.25 15.45
N ARG A 715 -36.25 14.55 14.18
CA ARG A 715 -36.00 15.94 13.75
C ARG A 715 -37.20 16.85 14.02
N LYS A 716 -38.41 16.36 13.74
CA LYS A 716 -39.66 17.10 14.03
C LYS A 716 -39.88 17.28 15.53
N ILE A 717 -39.55 16.28 16.35
CA ILE A 717 -39.62 16.37 17.82
C ILE A 717 -38.62 17.39 18.36
N LEU A 718 -37.40 17.43 17.81
CA LEU A 718 -36.34 18.38 18.21
C LEU A 718 -36.69 19.85 17.89
N GLU A 719 -37.58 20.09 16.93
CA GLU A 719 -38.16 21.41 16.62
C GLU A 719 -39.31 21.80 17.56
N GLY A 720 -39.89 20.83 18.28
CA GLY A 720 -40.98 21.04 19.24
C GLY A 720 -40.50 21.42 20.65
N SER A 721 -41.46 21.82 21.48
CA SER A 721 -41.30 22.16 22.90
C SER A 721 -42.30 21.35 23.73
N ALA A 722 -41.83 20.72 24.82
CA ALA A 722 -42.70 19.97 25.72
C ALA A 722 -43.62 20.90 26.54
N ALA A 723 -43.12 22.10 26.89
CA ALA A 723 -43.85 23.10 27.64
C ALA A 723 -45.09 23.62 26.88
N ASP A 724 -45.06 23.60 25.54
CA ASP A 724 -46.16 24.06 24.67
C ASP A 724 -47.08 22.91 24.23
N GLY A 725 -46.92 21.71 24.78
CA GLY A 725 -47.67 20.51 24.39
C GLY A 725 -47.29 19.93 23.02
N GLY A 726 -46.18 20.38 22.43
CA GLY A 726 -45.69 19.94 21.13
C GLY A 726 -44.98 18.58 21.13
N ILE A 727 -44.71 18.01 22.31
CA ILE A 727 -44.04 16.71 22.49
C ILE A 727 -44.91 15.80 23.35
N GLN A 728 -45.30 14.64 22.82
CA GLN A 728 -46.07 13.63 23.55
C GLN A 728 -45.12 12.77 24.41
N ALA A 729 -45.25 12.85 25.73
CA ALA A 729 -44.46 12.08 26.67
C ALA A 729 -45.08 10.69 26.97
N ASP A 730 -44.24 9.68 27.14
CA ASP A 730 -44.65 8.35 27.63
C ASP A 730 -44.80 8.35 29.16
N VAL A 731 -43.90 9.05 29.85
CA VAL A 731 -43.93 9.22 31.31
C VAL A 731 -43.52 10.64 31.70
N ILE A 732 -44.08 11.10 32.81
CA ILE A 732 -43.83 12.44 33.37
C ILE A 732 -43.14 12.28 34.72
N VAL A 733 -42.06 13.03 34.93
CA VAL A 733 -41.36 13.18 36.20
C VAL A 733 -41.75 14.53 36.80
N ALA A 734 -42.20 14.53 38.05
CA ALA A 734 -42.50 15.76 38.76
C ALA A 734 -42.29 15.61 40.26
N LYS A 735 -41.45 16.48 40.85
CA LYS A 735 -41.19 16.50 42.29
C LYS A 735 -42.39 16.79 43.17
N ASP A 736 -43.39 17.49 42.62
CA ASP A 736 -44.63 17.83 43.31
C ASP A 736 -45.65 16.68 43.36
N GLY A 737 -45.31 15.51 42.82
CA GLY A 737 -46.18 14.34 42.76
C GLY A 737 -47.21 14.36 41.62
N SER A 738 -47.19 15.37 40.75
CA SER A 738 -48.08 15.46 39.58
C SER A 738 -47.66 14.59 38.39
N GLY A 739 -46.51 13.90 38.49
CA GLY A 739 -45.96 12.96 37.52
C GLY A 739 -46.05 11.52 38.00
N LYS A 740 -45.74 10.56 37.12
CA LYS A 740 -45.69 9.13 37.47
C LYS A 740 -44.49 8.79 38.37
N PHE A 741 -43.39 9.53 38.22
CA PHE A 741 -42.16 9.33 38.99
C PHE A 741 -41.73 10.64 39.67
N ALA A 742 -41.04 10.52 40.81
CA ALA A 742 -40.52 11.66 41.56
C ALA A 742 -39.07 11.99 41.19
N THR A 743 -38.33 11.01 40.66
CA THR A 743 -36.93 11.12 40.24
C THR A 743 -36.76 10.78 38.77
N VAL A 744 -35.70 11.30 38.17
CA VAL A 744 -35.35 11.01 36.77
C VAL A 744 -34.84 9.58 36.62
N GLN A 745 -34.06 9.07 37.58
CA GLN A 745 -33.56 7.69 37.54
C GLN A 745 -34.69 6.65 37.51
N GLU A 746 -35.73 6.79 38.34
CA GLU A 746 -36.89 5.87 38.34
C GLU A 746 -37.57 5.82 36.97
N ALA A 747 -37.67 6.96 36.29
CA ALA A 747 -38.26 7.03 34.96
C ALA A 747 -37.39 6.36 33.89
N VAL A 748 -36.07 6.48 34.01
CA VAL A 748 -35.09 5.77 33.16
C VAL A 748 -35.14 4.27 33.39
N ASP A 749 -35.22 3.82 34.65
CA ASP A 749 -35.29 2.40 35.00
C ASP A 749 -36.57 1.74 34.46
N ALA A 750 -37.68 2.49 34.47
CA ALA A 750 -38.95 2.06 33.92
C ALA A 750 -39.00 2.02 32.39
N ALA A 751 -38.03 2.62 31.69
CA ALA A 751 -37.93 2.53 30.24
C ALA A 751 -37.65 1.07 29.82
N PRO A 752 -38.28 0.57 28.74
CA PRO A 752 -38.09 -0.82 28.31
C PRO A 752 -36.66 -1.07 27.81
N ASP A 753 -36.10 -2.25 28.15
CA ASP A 753 -34.80 -2.68 27.65
C ASP A 753 -34.84 -3.03 26.15
N GLY A 754 -33.71 -2.84 25.46
CA GLY A 754 -33.54 -3.13 24.02
C GLY A 754 -34.04 -2.02 23.09
N GLY A 755 -34.83 -1.07 23.60
CA GLY A 755 -35.48 -0.02 22.82
C GLY A 755 -36.64 -0.54 21.96
N LYS A 756 -37.67 0.29 21.76
CA LYS A 756 -38.71 0.04 20.74
C LYS A 756 -38.28 0.71 19.43
N SER A 757 -38.96 0.39 18.32
CA SER A 757 -38.87 1.16 17.08
C SER A 757 -39.33 2.63 17.25
N ALA A 758 -40.07 2.92 18.32
CA ALA A 758 -40.44 4.26 18.75
C ALA A 758 -39.62 4.71 19.98
N ARG A 759 -39.25 5.98 19.99
CA ARG A 759 -38.55 6.68 21.08
C ARG A 759 -39.38 6.71 22.35
N TYR A 760 -38.76 6.45 23.49
CA TYR A 760 -39.38 6.54 24.82
C TYR A 760 -39.10 7.92 25.43
N VAL A 761 -40.14 8.74 25.58
CA VAL A 761 -40.03 10.15 25.96
C VAL A 761 -40.36 10.33 27.44
N ILE A 762 -39.36 10.75 28.21
CA ILE A 762 -39.44 11.13 29.61
C ILE A 762 -39.50 12.66 29.68
N TYR A 763 -40.65 13.20 30.10
CA TYR A 763 -40.80 14.64 30.33
C TYR A 763 -40.57 14.98 31.81
N VAL A 764 -39.60 15.85 32.07
CA VAL A 764 -39.20 16.26 33.41
C VAL A 764 -39.65 17.71 33.64
N LYS A 765 -40.69 17.87 34.46
CA LYS A 765 -41.22 19.20 34.79
C LYS A 765 -40.19 20.06 35.49
N LYS A 766 -40.33 21.38 35.38
CA LYS A 766 -39.50 22.39 36.03
C LYS A 766 -39.25 22.08 37.50
N GLY A 767 -38.01 22.30 37.93
CA GLY A 767 -37.54 21.99 39.27
C GLY A 767 -36.05 21.62 39.27
N VAL A 768 -35.48 21.57 40.47
CA VAL A 768 -34.10 21.14 40.70
C VAL A 768 -34.12 19.71 41.22
N TYR A 769 -33.57 18.76 40.48
CA TYR A 769 -33.50 17.33 40.75
C TYR A 769 -32.08 16.97 41.18
N MET A 770 -31.91 16.67 42.47
CA MET A 770 -30.59 16.38 43.06
C MET A 770 -30.39 14.87 43.10
N GLU A 771 -29.82 14.34 42.03
CA GLU A 771 -29.63 12.92 41.79
C GLU A 771 -28.51 12.67 40.76
N ASN A 772 -27.92 11.48 40.78
CA ASN A 772 -27.03 11.01 39.72
C ASN A 772 -27.80 10.05 38.81
N VAL A 773 -27.91 10.37 37.53
CA VAL A 773 -28.69 9.62 36.55
C VAL A 773 -27.76 8.77 35.68
N ASN A 774 -28.03 7.47 35.60
CA ASN A 774 -27.31 6.52 34.76
C ASN A 774 -28.25 5.86 33.76
N ILE A 775 -28.00 6.10 32.47
CA ILE A 775 -28.73 5.51 31.35
C ILE A 775 -27.88 4.35 30.82
N GLY A 776 -28.16 3.14 31.31
CA GLY A 776 -27.41 1.93 30.97
C GLY A 776 -27.51 1.54 29.48
N SER A 777 -26.61 0.66 29.04
CA SER A 777 -26.50 0.21 27.63
C SER A 777 -27.77 -0.47 27.08
N THR A 778 -28.61 -1.04 27.96
CA THR A 778 -29.88 -1.65 27.58
C THR A 778 -30.99 -0.64 27.30
N LYS A 779 -30.89 0.59 27.83
CA LYS A 779 -31.90 1.66 27.72
C LYS A 779 -31.72 2.45 26.42
N LYS A 780 -32.09 1.85 25.28
CA LYS A 780 -31.94 2.47 23.95
C LYS A 780 -33.11 3.39 23.58
N ASN A 781 -32.86 4.39 22.74
CA ASN A 781 -33.85 5.35 22.23
C ASN A 781 -34.62 6.12 23.31
N VAL A 782 -33.97 6.44 24.43
CA VAL A 782 -34.56 7.27 25.50
C VAL A 782 -34.41 8.75 25.14
N MET A 783 -35.45 9.53 25.38
CA MET A 783 -35.42 10.99 25.35
C MET A 783 -35.77 11.55 26.71
N ILE A 784 -34.96 12.48 27.22
CA ILE A 784 -35.25 13.25 28.43
C ILE A 784 -35.44 14.70 27.99
N VAL A 785 -36.63 15.24 28.23
CA VAL A 785 -36.99 16.61 27.85
C VAL A 785 -37.47 17.39 29.06
N GLY A 786 -37.02 18.63 29.22
CA GLY A 786 -37.44 19.53 30.29
C GLY A 786 -38.33 20.69 29.83
N ASP A 787 -38.64 21.59 30.77
CA ASP A 787 -39.39 22.84 30.52
C ASP A 787 -38.50 23.99 30.01
N GLY A 788 -37.19 23.75 29.88
CA GLY A 788 -36.20 24.74 29.46
C GLY A 788 -34.90 24.64 30.25
N MET A 789 -33.81 25.11 29.64
CA MET A 789 -32.44 25.10 30.19
C MET A 789 -32.30 25.80 31.55
N SER A 790 -33.20 26.73 31.89
CA SER A 790 -33.19 27.42 33.20
C SER A 790 -34.30 26.94 34.14
N ALA A 791 -35.18 26.05 33.68
CA ALA A 791 -36.38 25.64 34.41
C ALA A 791 -36.25 24.22 34.98
N THR A 792 -35.70 23.29 34.21
CA THR A 792 -35.48 21.90 34.64
C THR A 792 -33.98 21.67 34.84
N VAL A 793 -33.55 21.40 36.06
CA VAL A 793 -32.13 21.25 36.44
C VAL A 793 -31.91 19.87 37.06
N ILE A 794 -30.98 19.09 36.54
CA ILE A 794 -30.46 17.86 37.14
C ILE A 794 -29.08 18.19 37.73
N THR A 795 -28.88 18.01 39.03
CA THR A 795 -27.68 18.44 39.75
C THR A 795 -27.07 17.31 40.58
N GLY A 796 -25.74 17.25 40.59
CA GLY A 796 -24.94 16.33 41.41
C GLY A 796 -23.66 17.00 41.91
N SER A 797 -22.88 16.30 42.74
CA SER A 797 -21.66 16.85 43.35
C SER A 797 -20.53 15.83 43.55
N ARG A 798 -20.57 14.71 42.81
CA ARG A 798 -19.50 13.69 42.86
C ARG A 798 -18.22 14.24 42.22
N ASN A 799 -17.07 13.87 42.79
CA ASN A 799 -15.78 14.47 42.42
C ASN A 799 -14.58 13.61 42.86
N ALA A 800 -13.42 13.90 42.28
CA ALA A 800 -12.18 13.17 42.52
C ALA A 800 -11.69 13.21 43.98
N VAL A 801 -11.73 14.38 44.61
CA VAL A 801 -11.25 14.55 46.01
C VAL A 801 -12.05 13.68 47.00
N ASP A 802 -13.34 13.49 46.73
CA ASP A 802 -14.23 12.66 47.56
C ASP A 802 -14.28 11.18 47.12
N GLY A 803 -13.29 10.74 46.33
CA GLY A 803 -13.09 9.32 45.99
C GLY A 803 -13.82 8.83 44.74
N SER A 804 -14.45 9.73 43.97
CA SER A 804 -14.98 9.37 42.64
C SER A 804 -13.84 9.32 41.62
N THR A 805 -13.97 8.51 40.59
CA THR A 805 -13.13 8.65 39.40
C THR A 805 -13.72 9.71 38.48
N ILE A 806 -12.93 10.19 37.52
CA ILE A 806 -13.44 11.05 36.44
C ILE A 806 -14.63 10.37 35.76
N PHE A 807 -14.51 9.06 35.49
CA PHE A 807 -15.54 8.28 34.78
C PHE A 807 -16.85 8.13 35.56
N ASN A 808 -16.82 8.01 36.89
CA ASN A 808 -18.00 7.78 37.73
C ASN A 808 -18.51 9.02 38.50
N SER A 809 -17.83 10.16 38.33
CA SER A 809 -18.23 11.46 38.90
C SER A 809 -19.42 12.13 38.19
N ALA A 810 -19.87 11.57 37.06
CA ALA A 810 -20.92 12.16 36.22
C ALA A 810 -22.24 12.37 36.98
N THR A 811 -22.82 13.57 36.86
CA THR A 811 -24.20 13.84 37.30
C THR A 811 -25.19 13.11 36.39
N LEU A 812 -24.98 13.13 35.08
CA LEU A 812 -25.68 12.28 34.13
C LEU A 812 -24.67 11.48 33.30
N ALA A 813 -24.74 10.15 33.37
CA ALA A 813 -23.96 9.23 32.55
C ALA A 813 -24.88 8.50 31.57
N ALA A 814 -24.56 8.57 30.27
CA ALA A 814 -25.34 7.92 29.24
C ALA A 814 -24.52 6.93 28.42
N VAL A 815 -25.04 5.70 28.29
CA VAL A 815 -24.43 4.60 27.55
C VAL A 815 -25.40 3.99 26.53
N GLY A 816 -26.71 4.07 26.79
CA GLY A 816 -27.74 3.59 25.86
C GLY A 816 -27.81 4.40 24.56
N ASP A 817 -27.71 3.70 23.42
CA ASP A 817 -27.70 4.31 22.08
C ASP A 817 -29.00 5.05 21.73
N GLY A 818 -28.91 6.08 20.88
CA GLY A 818 -30.05 6.85 20.39
C GLY A 818 -30.60 7.86 21.41
N LEU A 819 -29.81 8.24 22.42
CA LEU A 819 -30.20 9.22 23.45
C LEU A 819 -30.59 10.58 22.84
N ILE A 820 -31.64 11.21 23.36
CA ILE A 820 -31.89 12.64 23.17
C ILE A 820 -32.04 13.34 24.53
N LEU A 821 -31.28 14.41 24.75
CA LEU A 821 -31.47 15.35 25.84
C LEU A 821 -31.95 16.68 25.26
N GLN A 822 -33.01 17.24 25.84
CA GLN A 822 -33.60 18.47 25.32
C GLN A 822 -34.17 19.39 26.40
N ASP A 823 -33.99 20.71 26.24
CA ASP A 823 -34.66 21.74 27.06
C ASP A 823 -34.43 21.57 28.58
N LEU A 824 -33.19 21.28 29.01
CA LEU A 824 -32.86 21.06 30.43
C LEU A 824 -31.41 21.44 30.76
N LYS A 825 -31.10 21.57 32.05
CA LYS A 825 -29.74 21.78 32.56
C LYS A 825 -29.23 20.57 33.32
N ILE A 826 -27.95 20.26 33.14
CA ILE A 826 -27.20 19.26 33.88
C ILE A 826 -26.01 19.97 34.51
N GLU A 827 -25.87 19.87 35.82
CA GLU A 827 -24.77 20.54 36.52
C GLU A 827 -24.07 19.65 37.55
N ASN A 828 -22.76 19.84 37.69
CA ASN A 828 -21.99 19.31 38.81
C ASN A 828 -21.45 20.45 39.69
N THR A 829 -21.89 20.49 40.94
CA THR A 829 -21.66 21.61 41.86
C THR A 829 -20.47 21.41 42.82
N ALA A 830 -19.61 20.41 42.59
CA ALA A 830 -18.50 20.08 43.51
C ALA A 830 -17.52 21.24 43.76
N GLY A 831 -17.36 22.17 42.81
CA GLY A 831 -16.46 23.32 42.92
C GLY A 831 -15.02 23.02 42.48
N PRO A 832 -14.21 24.05 42.18
CA PRO A 832 -12.87 23.88 41.62
C PRO A 832 -11.88 23.22 42.59
N GLN A 833 -12.07 23.37 43.91
CA GLN A 833 -11.26 22.74 44.94
C GLN A 833 -11.41 21.22 45.01
N LYS A 834 -12.48 20.67 44.40
CA LYS A 834 -12.78 19.24 44.39
C LYS A 834 -12.21 18.50 43.17
N GLN A 835 -11.44 19.22 42.35
CA GLN A 835 -10.79 18.73 41.13
C GLN A 835 -11.82 18.16 40.13
N GLN A 836 -11.51 17.04 39.45
CA GLN A 836 -12.30 16.49 38.35
C GLN A 836 -13.73 16.13 38.78
N ALA A 837 -14.74 16.69 38.11
CA ALA A 837 -16.15 16.51 38.46
C ALA A 837 -17.05 16.67 37.22
N VAL A 838 -17.54 15.54 36.69
CA VAL A 838 -18.28 15.51 35.43
C VAL A 838 -19.75 15.89 35.63
N ALA A 839 -20.27 16.80 34.80
CA ALA A 839 -21.70 17.09 34.72
C ALA A 839 -22.39 16.08 33.78
N LEU A 840 -21.90 15.95 32.55
CA LEU A 840 -22.44 15.03 31.55
C LEU A 840 -21.34 14.13 30.98
N ARG A 841 -21.54 12.81 31.02
CA ARG A 841 -20.73 11.82 30.30
C ARG A 841 -21.57 11.11 29.26
N VAL A 842 -21.11 11.11 28.01
CA VAL A 842 -21.79 10.41 26.90
C VAL A 842 -20.86 9.37 26.29
N SER A 843 -21.29 8.11 26.37
CA SER A 843 -20.67 6.90 25.81
C SER A 843 -21.68 6.12 24.95
N ALA A 844 -22.62 6.84 24.34
CA ALA A 844 -23.74 6.31 23.57
C ALA A 844 -23.61 6.69 22.09
N ASP A 845 -23.94 5.77 21.18
CA ASP A 845 -23.96 6.07 19.76
C ASP A 845 -25.24 6.83 19.37
N GLU A 846 -25.15 7.71 18.39
CA GLU A 846 -26.28 8.49 17.89
C GLU A 846 -26.98 9.33 19.00
N ALA A 847 -26.18 9.95 19.87
CA ALA A 847 -26.69 10.81 20.94
C ALA A 847 -26.91 12.26 20.44
N VAL A 848 -28.03 12.88 20.84
CA VAL A 848 -28.31 14.31 20.59
C VAL A 848 -28.49 15.06 21.90
N ILE A 849 -27.85 16.22 22.00
CA ILE A 849 -28.04 17.19 23.06
C ILE A 849 -28.48 18.49 22.40
N ASN A 850 -29.73 18.91 22.63
CA ASN A 850 -30.35 20.02 21.92
C ASN A 850 -30.99 20.99 22.91
N ARG A 851 -30.58 22.25 22.92
CA ARG A 851 -31.07 23.24 23.90
C ARG A 851 -30.90 22.77 25.34
N CYS A 852 -29.68 22.38 25.71
CA CYS A 852 -29.32 22.02 27.07
C CYS A 852 -28.26 22.96 27.67
N SER A 853 -28.24 23.12 29.00
CA SER A 853 -27.10 23.74 29.70
C SER A 853 -26.28 22.67 30.40
N ILE A 854 -24.96 22.67 30.23
CA ILE A 854 -24.06 21.71 30.87
C ILE A 854 -23.01 22.52 31.63
N ASP A 855 -23.14 22.53 32.96
CA ASP A 855 -22.40 23.44 33.82
C ASP A 855 -21.55 22.68 34.84
N GLY A 856 -20.31 23.10 35.03
CA GLY A 856 -19.39 22.51 36.00
C GLY A 856 -18.17 23.39 36.22
N TYR A 857 -17.11 22.81 36.79
CA TYR A 857 -15.85 23.51 37.04
C TYR A 857 -14.72 22.84 36.25
N GLN A 858 -14.20 21.72 36.75
CA GLN A 858 -13.19 20.93 36.05
C GLN A 858 -13.82 19.69 35.43
N ASP A 859 -13.48 19.37 34.17
CA ASP A 859 -13.95 18.17 33.46
C ASP A 859 -15.48 18.10 33.30
N THR A 860 -16.11 19.21 32.88
CA THR A 860 -17.57 19.37 32.89
C THR A 860 -18.31 18.42 31.92
N LEU A 861 -17.92 18.40 30.65
CA LEU A 861 -18.47 17.53 29.61
C LEU A 861 -17.43 16.50 29.18
N PHE A 862 -17.72 15.23 29.48
CA PHE A 862 -16.93 14.10 29.00
C PHE A 862 -17.57 13.49 27.75
N ALA A 863 -17.15 13.96 26.58
CA ALA A 863 -17.56 13.44 25.27
C ALA A 863 -16.80 12.15 24.95
N HIS A 864 -17.05 11.10 25.75
CA HIS A 864 -16.17 9.94 25.88
C HIS A 864 -15.98 9.14 24.58
N SER A 865 -17.04 8.63 23.95
CA SER A 865 -16.91 7.84 22.71
C SER A 865 -18.21 7.82 21.88
N LEU A 866 -18.12 7.33 20.64
CA LEU A 866 -19.21 7.16 19.65
C LEU A 866 -19.78 8.49 19.08
N ARG A 867 -20.80 8.42 18.22
CA ARG A 867 -21.35 9.59 17.51
C ARG A 867 -22.26 10.43 18.42
N GLN A 868 -21.95 11.71 18.55
CA GLN A 868 -22.68 12.66 19.39
C GLN A 868 -22.93 13.97 18.63
N PHE A 869 -24.08 14.60 18.84
CA PHE A 869 -24.45 15.86 18.20
C PHE A 869 -24.99 16.87 19.22
N TYR A 870 -24.33 18.01 19.34
CA TYR A 870 -24.70 19.10 20.26
C TYR A 870 -25.19 20.31 19.45
N ARG A 871 -26.36 20.82 19.79
CA ARG A 871 -26.97 21.98 19.10
C ARG A 871 -27.67 22.91 20.08
N ASP A 872 -27.58 24.21 19.81
CA ASP A 872 -28.29 25.28 20.55
C ASP A 872 -28.14 25.17 22.08
N SER A 873 -27.01 24.62 22.54
CA SER A 873 -26.74 24.27 23.95
C SER A 873 -25.63 25.15 24.53
N HIS A 874 -25.69 25.39 25.85
CA HIS A 874 -24.68 26.13 26.60
C HIS A 874 -23.80 25.14 27.37
N ILE A 875 -22.48 25.31 27.28
CA ILE A 875 -21.52 24.50 28.03
C ILE A 875 -20.59 25.46 28.76
N SER A 876 -20.48 25.33 30.08
CA SER A 876 -19.72 26.25 30.92
C SER A 876 -18.85 25.52 31.94
N GLY A 877 -17.62 26.00 32.11
CA GLY A 877 -16.68 25.50 33.11
C GLY A 877 -15.37 26.28 33.15
N THR A 878 -14.45 25.85 34.02
CA THR A 878 -13.20 26.57 34.32
C THR A 878 -11.94 25.91 33.77
N ILE A 879 -11.81 24.57 33.84
CA ILE A 879 -10.58 23.83 33.48
C ILE A 879 -10.98 22.57 32.70
N ASP A 880 -10.38 22.34 31.53
CA ASP A 880 -10.60 21.15 30.69
C ASP A 880 -12.09 20.78 30.53
N PHE A 881 -12.95 21.80 30.51
CA PHE A 881 -14.38 21.62 30.77
C PHE A 881 -15.13 20.93 29.62
N ILE A 882 -14.53 20.85 28.42
CA ILE A 882 -14.92 19.90 27.38
C ILE A 882 -13.70 19.05 27.09
N PHE A 883 -13.79 17.75 27.37
CA PHE A 883 -12.68 16.82 27.17
C PHE A 883 -13.16 15.48 26.65
N ALA A 884 -12.24 14.80 25.97
CA ALA A 884 -12.37 13.46 25.47
C ALA A 884 -11.01 12.79 25.58
N THR A 885 -10.99 11.47 25.55
CA THR A 885 -9.76 10.70 25.36
C THR A 885 -9.25 10.94 23.93
N PRO A 886 -7.92 11.12 23.72
CA PRO A 886 -7.39 11.39 22.40
C PRO A 886 -7.80 10.28 21.40
N PRO A 887 -8.22 10.64 20.17
CA PRO A 887 -8.67 9.68 19.16
C PRO A 887 -7.57 8.73 18.66
#